data_AF-A0A1Q9P6L5-F1
#
_entry.id   AF-A0A1Q9P6L5-F1
#
_cell.length_a   1.000
_cell.length_b   1.000
_cell.length_c   1.000
_cell.angle_alpha   90.00
_cell.angle_beta   90.00
_cell.angle_gamma   90.00
#
_symmetry.space_group_name_H-M   'P 1'
#
loop_
_entity.id
_entity.type
_entity.pdbx_description
1 polymer ?
#
loop_
_entity_poly.entity_id
_entity_poly.type
_entity_poly.pdbx_seq_one_letter_code
_entity_poly.pdbx_strand_id
1 'polypeptide(L)'
;MAQFEIRAKDGLARLGRFTTKHGTVKTPLLMPVVHPGKSVILPRALVDDFGYQMVITNSYIINSHERFRNKALSEGVHALLDFDGPIMTDSGTFQMYFHKLPEKEINPVEIVEFQRDIGADIGTILDVFSDLNVSRNKVEEDVQKSLERAKVSIDKKGEMFLAGTVQGGVYPDLRETAAKALGAMDFDVHPIGGVVPFMERYRYADIVRITLAAKKHLPPDRPVHLFGCGHPMLFAQAALLGCDFFDSASYAKFAESERMLLPSGTVHLKDLTELPCSCPICSATSADALKSEKKEERELKLMKHNLYVSSAEMRRVRQAISEGKLFELAAYRARGHPTLYEALQVMSEETLQLENADPIGKTNSIFYTGPETTKRPEITGFHSRTISRYPYKHTNTVLLVTDPSLRPFFDTSEVIIKEVRKRGADDLVLLFVTPMGVVPWELEHVHPAQQCLFPEHLDSETLAIVSERTRRVLESMNYQKAIWFKRDVNVDSALTALMDDYSFDVVSSATEANNHLPPERDGISWTRRKLRALLIYQWGENAGKIADLEDLQIVLSKSTGKIRHCKSNDEILFTVVPTTGLLTPTYRGGQELLQVGVSDTYKVIIDSDVSEFVAAGKSALAKFVKKVAPSLKAGEEVLVLDEVQNLLGTGRAIISGPEMTTFNRGVAVQIRHPRKH
;
A
#
# COMPACT_ATOMS: atom_id res chain seq x y z
N MET A 1 24.14 -5.94 5.86
CA MET A 1 23.13 -5.39 6.80
C MET A 1 22.16 -4.53 6.00
N ALA A 2 20.85 -4.75 6.10
CA ALA A 2 19.85 -4.02 5.32
C ALA A 2 19.91 -2.50 5.61
N GLN A 3 19.99 -1.70 4.55
CA GLN A 3 20.03 -0.23 4.63
C GLN A 3 18.69 0.43 4.28
N PHE A 4 17.61 -0.36 4.29
CA PHE A 4 16.26 0.09 3.96
C PHE A 4 15.42 0.21 5.23
N GLU A 5 14.62 1.28 5.33
CA GLU A 5 13.63 1.47 6.39
C GLU A 5 12.32 2.02 5.83
N ILE A 6 11.19 1.57 6.40
CA ILE A 6 9.85 2.05 6.04
C ILE A 6 9.47 3.22 6.97
N ARG A 7 8.84 4.24 6.40
CA ARG A 7 8.33 5.44 7.10
C ARG A 7 6.81 5.55 7.08
N ALA A 8 6.17 5.14 5.98
CA ALA A 8 4.72 5.06 5.86
C ALA A 8 4.33 4.02 4.79
N LYS A 9 3.07 3.59 4.82
CA LYS A 9 2.53 2.58 3.91
C LYS A 9 1.13 2.97 3.42
N ASP A 10 0.79 2.49 2.24
CA ASP A 10 -0.55 2.54 1.67
C ASP A 10 -0.73 1.32 0.74
N GLY A 11 -1.51 0.32 1.17
CA GLY A 11 -1.47 -1.01 0.58
C GLY A 11 -0.10 -1.66 0.68
N LEU A 12 0.40 -2.23 -0.42
CA LEU A 12 1.77 -2.75 -0.52
C LEU A 12 2.81 -1.64 -0.72
N ALA A 13 2.39 -0.40 -1.00
CA ALA A 13 3.29 0.71 -1.24
C ALA A 13 4.01 1.15 0.03
N ARG A 14 5.24 1.62 -0.14
CA ARG A 14 6.12 2.00 0.97
C ARG A 14 6.77 3.33 0.68
N LEU A 15 6.59 4.28 1.59
CA LEU A 15 7.52 5.39 1.71
C LEU A 15 8.72 4.92 2.51
N GLY A 16 9.85 4.76 1.84
CA GLY A 16 11.07 4.25 2.47
C GLY A 16 12.25 5.20 2.36
N ARG A 17 13.31 4.84 3.07
CA ARG A 17 14.66 5.40 2.88
C ARG A 17 15.63 4.27 2.64
N PHE A 18 16.39 4.37 1.56
CA PHE A 18 17.48 3.45 1.24
C PHE A 18 18.81 4.19 1.32
N THR A 19 19.76 3.67 2.09
CA THR A 19 21.05 4.32 2.35
C THR A 19 22.19 3.56 1.67
N THR A 20 22.97 4.25 0.84
CA THR A 20 24.21 3.72 0.28
C THR A 20 25.42 4.52 0.79
N LYS A 21 26.61 4.16 0.33
CA LYS A 21 27.84 4.90 0.63
C LYS A 21 27.78 6.34 0.10
N HIS A 22 27.09 6.55 -1.02
CA HIS A 22 26.95 7.85 -1.69
C HIS A 22 25.62 8.57 -1.35
N GLY A 23 24.93 8.18 -0.28
CA GLY A 23 23.83 8.95 0.30
C GLY A 23 22.54 8.18 0.52
N THR A 24 21.52 8.89 1.00
CA THR A 24 20.20 8.32 1.30
C THR A 24 19.15 8.81 0.30
N VAL A 25 18.41 7.88 -0.29
CA VAL A 25 17.35 8.15 -1.27
C VAL A 25 15.97 7.83 -0.70
N LYS A 26 14.94 8.55 -1.16
CA LYS A 26 13.55 8.33 -0.75
C LYS A 26 12.85 7.41 -1.75
N THR A 27 12.10 6.42 -1.28
CA THR A 27 11.31 5.54 -2.16
C THR A 27 9.80 5.84 -2.07
N PRO A 28 9.01 5.58 -3.13
CA PRO A 28 9.48 5.17 -4.47
C PRO A 28 10.27 6.26 -5.23
N LEU A 29 11.16 5.86 -6.12
CA LEU A 29 11.98 6.74 -6.97
C LEU A 29 12.14 6.22 -8.40
N LEU A 30 12.39 7.14 -9.34
CA LEU A 30 12.80 6.84 -10.70
C LEU A 30 14.29 7.12 -10.88
N MET A 31 15.01 6.20 -11.50
CA MET A 31 16.41 6.33 -11.92
C MET A 31 16.45 6.62 -13.43
N PRO A 32 16.84 7.83 -13.85
CA PRO A 32 17.13 8.08 -15.26
C PRO A 32 18.28 7.18 -15.72
N VAL A 33 18.10 6.51 -16.86
CA VAL A 33 19.18 5.75 -17.51
C VAL A 33 20.16 6.74 -18.14
N VAL A 34 21.43 6.65 -17.75
CA VAL A 34 22.52 7.51 -18.22
C VAL A 34 23.47 6.69 -19.08
N HIS A 35 23.69 7.14 -20.33
CA HIS A 35 24.67 6.52 -21.22
C HIS A 35 25.98 7.33 -21.20
N PRO A 36 27.13 6.72 -20.87
CA PRO A 36 28.38 7.44 -20.57
C PRO A 36 28.91 8.32 -21.71
N GLY A 37 28.55 8.02 -22.97
CA GLY A 37 28.94 8.82 -24.13
C GLY A 37 27.81 9.48 -24.94
N LYS A 38 26.54 9.34 -24.54
CA LYS A 38 25.39 9.81 -25.35
C LYS A 38 24.42 10.72 -24.59
N SER A 39 24.52 10.77 -23.25
CA SER A 39 23.66 11.63 -22.45
C SER A 39 23.91 13.11 -22.77
N VAL A 40 22.91 13.76 -23.37
CA VAL A 40 22.94 15.19 -23.69
C VAL A 40 22.76 16.03 -22.42
N ILE A 41 21.94 15.55 -21.48
CA ILE A 41 21.79 16.15 -20.15
C ILE A 41 22.88 15.59 -19.25
N LEU A 42 23.70 16.48 -18.69
CA LEU A 42 24.75 16.11 -17.75
C LEU A 42 24.12 15.48 -16.49
N PRO A 43 24.68 14.38 -15.94
CA PRO A 43 24.11 13.72 -14.77
C PRO A 43 23.94 14.63 -13.55
N ARG A 44 24.85 15.58 -13.32
CA ARG A 44 24.69 16.59 -12.27
C ARG A 44 23.39 17.40 -12.39
N ALA A 45 22.99 17.76 -13.62
CA ALA A 45 21.74 18.47 -13.86
C ALA A 45 20.51 17.62 -13.51
N LEU A 46 20.60 16.27 -13.52
CA LEU A 46 19.51 15.39 -13.06
C LEU A 46 19.15 15.66 -11.59
N VAL A 47 20.14 16.02 -10.77
CA VAL A 47 19.93 16.42 -9.37
C VAL A 47 19.42 17.86 -9.32
N ASP A 48 20.20 18.79 -9.86
CA ASP A 48 20.02 20.24 -9.65
C ASP A 48 18.69 20.75 -10.23
N ASP A 49 18.32 20.29 -11.44
CA ASP A 49 17.14 20.79 -12.14
C ASP A 49 15.88 19.96 -11.82
N PHE A 50 16.03 18.64 -11.66
CA PHE A 50 14.89 17.71 -11.62
C PHE A 50 14.71 16.99 -10.29
N GLY A 51 15.71 17.02 -9.40
CA GLY A 51 15.66 16.37 -8.10
C GLY A 51 15.76 14.84 -8.13
N TYR A 52 16.38 14.25 -9.15
CA TYR A 52 16.68 12.82 -9.17
C TYR A 52 17.78 12.51 -8.16
N GLN A 53 17.50 11.57 -7.25
CA GLN A 53 18.43 11.24 -6.16
C GLN A 53 19.37 10.08 -6.51
N MET A 54 19.12 9.38 -7.62
CA MET A 54 19.81 8.15 -8.02
C MET A 54 19.71 7.98 -9.54
N VAL A 55 20.72 7.39 -10.16
CA VAL A 55 20.74 7.07 -11.60
C VAL A 55 21.10 5.61 -11.83
N ILE A 56 20.82 5.12 -13.03
CA ILE A 56 21.28 3.81 -13.49
C ILE A 56 22.10 3.96 -14.77
N THR A 57 23.17 3.19 -14.91
CA THR A 57 23.93 3.08 -16.15
C THR A 57 24.17 1.62 -16.52
N ASN A 58 24.79 1.36 -17.66
CA ASN A 58 25.00 0.01 -18.16
C ASN A 58 26.48 -0.38 -18.07
N SER A 59 26.79 -1.34 -17.19
CA SER A 59 28.16 -1.80 -16.95
C SER A 59 28.75 -2.51 -18.17
N TYR A 60 27.95 -3.22 -18.96
CA TYR A 60 28.43 -3.86 -20.20
C TYR A 60 28.93 -2.84 -21.23
N ILE A 61 28.22 -1.72 -21.41
CA ILE A 61 28.65 -0.63 -22.29
C ILE A 61 29.97 -0.04 -21.80
N ILE A 62 30.10 0.19 -20.48
CA ILE A 62 31.34 0.72 -19.88
C ILE A 62 32.49 -0.27 -20.10
N ASN A 63 32.27 -1.57 -19.83
CA ASN A 63 33.29 -2.61 -19.94
C ASN A 63 33.75 -2.86 -21.39
N SER A 64 32.83 -2.74 -22.35
CA SER A 64 33.09 -3.04 -23.76
C SER A 64 33.79 -1.92 -24.53
N HIS A 65 33.94 -0.72 -23.94
CA HIS A 65 34.58 0.42 -24.60
C HIS A 65 35.78 0.87 -23.78
N GLU A 66 37.00 0.69 -24.30
CA GLU A 66 38.26 1.00 -23.60
C GLU A 66 38.29 2.40 -22.98
N ARG A 67 37.78 3.42 -23.69
CA ARG A 67 37.68 4.79 -23.19
C ARG A 67 36.91 4.87 -21.85
N PHE A 68 35.76 4.20 -21.76
CA PHE A 68 34.92 4.23 -20.56
C PHE A 68 35.47 3.28 -19.50
N ARG A 69 35.89 2.08 -19.90
CA ARG A 69 36.49 1.07 -19.02
C ARG A 69 37.69 1.61 -18.26
N ASN A 70 38.66 2.20 -18.97
CA ASN A 70 39.90 2.68 -18.37
C ASN A 70 39.63 3.83 -17.38
N LYS A 71 38.74 4.76 -17.74
CA LYS A 71 38.35 5.85 -16.83
C LYS A 71 37.58 5.31 -15.61
N ALA A 72 36.63 4.41 -15.81
CA ALA A 72 35.86 3.83 -14.71
C ALA A 72 36.71 3.02 -13.73
N LEU A 73 37.71 2.26 -14.22
CA LEU A 73 38.62 1.50 -13.35
C LEU A 73 39.65 2.37 -12.64
N SER A 74 40.05 3.51 -13.23
CA SER A 74 41.05 4.41 -12.63
C SER A 74 40.44 5.46 -11.70
N GLU A 75 39.29 6.02 -12.06
CA GLU A 75 38.66 7.14 -11.35
C GLU A 75 37.31 6.77 -10.69
N GLY A 76 36.73 5.61 -11.02
CA GLY A 76 35.41 5.20 -10.56
C GLY A 76 34.25 5.65 -11.45
N VAL A 77 33.10 4.99 -11.30
CA VAL A 77 31.89 5.27 -12.09
C VAL A 77 31.27 6.64 -11.78
N HIS A 78 31.41 7.13 -10.55
CA HIS A 78 30.96 8.47 -10.15
C HIS A 78 31.70 9.58 -10.90
N ALA A 79 33.03 9.48 -11.00
CA ALA A 79 33.86 10.43 -11.77
C ALA A 79 33.68 10.26 -13.29
N LEU A 80 33.39 9.04 -13.77
CA LEU A 80 33.03 8.81 -15.17
C LEU A 80 31.75 9.59 -15.53
N LEU A 81 30.72 9.52 -14.70
CA LEU A 81 29.42 10.13 -14.96
C LEU A 81 29.28 11.58 -14.47
N ASP A 82 30.19 12.08 -13.62
CA ASP A 82 30.03 13.36 -12.92
C ASP A 82 28.72 13.38 -12.09
N PHE A 83 28.57 12.38 -11.22
CA PHE A 83 27.39 12.21 -10.36
C PHE A 83 27.77 11.73 -8.95
N ASP A 84 27.50 12.58 -7.95
CA ASP A 84 27.88 12.33 -6.55
C ASP A 84 26.88 11.45 -5.77
N GLY A 85 25.65 11.27 -6.29
CA GLY A 85 24.64 10.44 -5.64
C GLY A 85 24.80 8.94 -5.95
N PRO A 86 23.90 8.08 -5.43
CA PRO A 86 23.99 6.65 -5.67
C PRO A 86 23.83 6.24 -7.14
N ILE A 87 24.64 5.27 -7.58
CA ILE A 87 24.63 4.74 -8.95
C ILE A 87 24.33 3.24 -8.94
N MET A 88 23.27 2.84 -9.66
CA MET A 88 23.03 1.45 -10.00
C MET A 88 23.61 1.11 -11.38
N THR A 89 24.07 -0.11 -11.56
CA THR A 89 24.51 -0.63 -12.85
C THR A 89 23.68 -1.82 -13.30
N ASP A 90 23.20 -1.76 -14.53
CA ASP A 90 22.66 -2.90 -15.27
C ASP A 90 23.80 -3.77 -15.81
N SER A 91 23.60 -5.09 -15.82
CA SER A 91 24.54 -6.09 -16.34
C SER A 91 24.54 -6.20 -17.87
N GLY A 92 23.52 -5.64 -18.53
CA GLY A 92 23.42 -5.57 -19.99
C GLY A 92 22.64 -6.69 -20.66
N THR A 93 21.97 -7.54 -19.89
CA THR A 93 21.12 -8.64 -20.39
C THR A 93 20.12 -8.17 -21.45
N PHE A 94 19.49 -7.00 -21.24
CA PHE A 94 18.51 -6.45 -22.17
C PHE A 94 19.14 -6.04 -23.52
N GLN A 95 20.32 -5.41 -23.50
CA GLN A 95 21.05 -4.99 -24.69
C GLN A 95 21.60 -6.21 -25.44
N MET A 96 22.08 -7.24 -24.74
CA MET A 96 22.49 -8.50 -25.37
C MET A 96 21.36 -9.12 -26.18
N TYR A 97 20.14 -9.12 -25.65
CA TYR A 97 18.95 -9.61 -26.36
C TYR A 97 18.65 -8.78 -27.61
N PHE A 98 18.52 -7.45 -27.48
CA PHE A 98 18.17 -6.57 -28.60
C PHE A 98 19.23 -6.55 -29.71
N HIS A 99 20.50 -6.69 -29.35
CA HIS A 99 21.62 -6.72 -30.30
C HIS A 99 21.97 -8.13 -30.78
N LYS A 100 21.25 -9.17 -30.34
CA LYS A 100 21.49 -10.59 -30.67
C LYS A 100 22.94 -11.02 -30.45
N LEU A 101 23.56 -10.50 -29.38
CA LEU A 101 24.95 -10.83 -29.06
C LEU A 101 25.04 -12.27 -28.52
N PRO A 102 26.10 -13.02 -28.85
CA PRO A 102 26.27 -14.38 -28.35
C PRO A 102 26.35 -14.41 -26.82
N GLU A 103 25.56 -15.29 -26.19
CA GLU A 103 25.53 -15.42 -24.73
C GLU A 103 26.88 -15.84 -24.12
N LYS A 104 27.80 -16.37 -24.94
CA LYS A 104 29.15 -16.81 -24.52
C LYS A 104 30.14 -15.66 -24.28
N GLU A 105 29.80 -14.42 -24.59
CA GLU A 105 30.74 -13.30 -24.51
C GLU A 105 30.86 -12.68 -23.11
N ILE A 106 29.93 -12.92 -22.19
CA ILE A 106 29.96 -12.32 -20.86
C ILE A 106 29.90 -13.38 -19.77
N ASN A 107 30.95 -13.41 -18.94
CA ASN A 107 30.99 -14.23 -17.76
C ASN A 107 30.15 -13.57 -16.63
N PRO A 108 29.15 -14.29 -16.06
CA PRO A 108 28.30 -13.78 -14.97
C PRO A 108 29.07 -13.31 -13.74
N VAL A 109 30.24 -13.89 -13.47
CA VAL A 109 31.10 -13.52 -12.33
C VAL A 109 31.88 -12.24 -12.64
N GLU A 110 32.50 -12.17 -13.82
CA GLU A 110 33.36 -11.05 -14.20
C GLU A 110 32.58 -9.73 -14.31
N ILE A 111 31.32 -9.76 -14.74
CA ILE A 111 30.49 -8.55 -14.81
C ILE A 111 30.17 -7.99 -13.43
N VAL A 112 29.99 -8.83 -12.41
CA VAL A 112 29.76 -8.38 -11.03
C VAL A 112 31.05 -7.89 -10.40
N GLU A 113 32.18 -8.57 -10.65
CA GLU A 113 33.50 -8.10 -10.24
C GLU A 113 33.81 -6.72 -10.86
N PHE A 114 33.54 -6.55 -12.15
CA PHE A 114 33.72 -5.28 -12.83
C PHE A 114 32.86 -4.16 -12.23
N GLN A 115 31.57 -4.42 -11.96
CA GLN A 115 30.67 -3.44 -11.33
C GLN A 115 31.17 -3.00 -9.95
N ARG A 116 31.69 -3.95 -9.16
CA ARG A 116 32.33 -3.65 -7.87
C ARG A 116 33.59 -2.82 -8.06
N ASP A 117 34.45 -3.19 -9.00
CA ASP A 117 35.76 -2.58 -9.19
C ASP A 117 35.67 -1.14 -9.72
N ILE A 118 34.63 -0.81 -10.50
CA ILE A 118 34.32 0.59 -10.89
C ILE A 118 33.61 1.38 -9.78
N GLY A 119 33.32 0.77 -8.64
CA GLY A 119 32.74 1.44 -7.47
C GLY A 119 31.25 1.77 -7.60
N ALA A 120 30.44 0.94 -8.27
CA ALA A 120 28.99 1.12 -8.26
C ALA A 120 28.40 0.92 -6.84
N ASP A 121 27.28 1.59 -6.53
CA ASP A 121 26.56 1.36 -5.26
C ASP A 121 25.74 0.08 -5.30
N ILE A 122 25.08 -0.17 -6.44
CA ILE A 122 24.23 -1.35 -6.65
C ILE A 122 24.61 -1.99 -7.99
N GLY A 123 25.19 -3.19 -7.94
CA GLY A 123 25.39 -4.03 -9.11
C GLY A 123 24.16 -4.89 -9.41
N THR A 124 24.07 -5.40 -10.63
CA THR A 124 23.04 -6.36 -11.05
C THR A 124 23.69 -7.63 -11.57
N ILE A 125 23.12 -8.79 -11.24
CA ILE A 125 23.56 -10.08 -11.79
C ILE A 125 23.29 -10.16 -13.30
N LEU A 126 23.98 -11.08 -13.99
CA LEU A 126 23.67 -11.41 -15.38
C LEU A 126 22.49 -12.39 -15.46
N ASP A 127 21.28 -11.93 -15.18
CA ASP A 127 20.08 -12.77 -15.33
C ASP A 127 19.79 -13.16 -16.79
N VAL A 128 18.94 -14.16 -16.99
CA VAL A 128 18.54 -14.63 -18.33
C VAL A 128 17.16 -14.07 -18.65
N PHE A 129 17.09 -13.31 -19.74
CA PHE A 129 15.85 -12.74 -20.25
C PHE A 129 15.14 -13.71 -21.20
N SER A 130 13.83 -13.87 -21.02
CA SER A 130 12.96 -14.60 -21.96
C SER A 130 11.91 -13.64 -22.55
N ASP A 131 11.75 -13.66 -23.88
CA ASP A 131 10.67 -12.92 -24.57
C ASP A 131 9.29 -13.55 -24.31
N LEU A 132 8.22 -12.81 -24.61
CA LEU A 132 6.82 -13.21 -24.48
C LEU A 132 6.44 -14.43 -25.33
N ASN A 133 7.15 -14.69 -26.43
CA ASN A 133 6.82 -15.76 -27.37
C ASN A 133 7.57 -17.08 -27.08
N VAL A 134 8.33 -17.14 -25.99
CA VAL A 134 9.12 -18.31 -25.60
C VAL A 134 8.21 -19.35 -24.91
N SER A 135 8.47 -20.64 -25.12
CA SER A 135 7.69 -21.71 -24.49
C SER A 135 7.87 -21.72 -22.97
N ARG A 136 6.84 -22.15 -22.22
CA ARG A 136 6.90 -22.25 -20.75
C ARG A 136 8.14 -23.03 -20.28
N ASN A 137 8.41 -24.19 -20.89
CA ASN A 137 9.56 -25.03 -20.52
C ASN A 137 10.88 -24.28 -20.68
N LYS A 138 11.01 -23.48 -21.75
CA LYS A 138 12.21 -22.69 -21.97
C LYS A 138 12.34 -21.54 -20.96
N VAL A 139 11.23 -20.89 -20.60
CA VAL A 139 11.22 -19.89 -19.51
C VAL A 139 11.63 -20.51 -18.18
N GLU A 140 11.20 -21.74 -17.90
CA GLU A 140 11.58 -22.47 -16.69
C GLU A 140 13.08 -22.80 -16.66
N GLU A 141 13.66 -23.25 -17.79
CA GLU A 141 15.12 -23.41 -17.95
C GLU A 141 15.88 -22.10 -17.73
N ASP A 142 15.38 -21.00 -18.30
CA ASP A 142 16.00 -19.68 -18.18
C ASP A 142 15.96 -19.16 -16.73
N VAL A 143 14.88 -19.46 -15.98
CA VAL A 143 14.81 -19.20 -14.54
C VAL A 143 15.86 -20.00 -13.79
N GLN A 144 16.00 -21.30 -14.05
CA GLN A 144 17.02 -22.11 -13.38
C GLN A 144 18.44 -21.60 -13.66
N LYS A 145 18.74 -21.30 -14.92
CA LYS A 145 20.03 -20.72 -15.32
C LYS A 145 20.28 -19.36 -14.66
N SER A 146 19.26 -18.51 -14.52
CA SER A 146 19.36 -17.24 -13.79
C SER A 146 19.68 -17.47 -12.32
N LEU A 147 19.07 -18.47 -11.67
CA LEU A 147 19.34 -18.82 -10.27
C LEU A 147 20.74 -19.42 -10.08
N GLU A 148 21.26 -20.18 -11.04
CA GLU A 148 22.64 -20.66 -11.03
C GLU A 148 23.64 -19.50 -11.10
N ARG A 149 23.41 -18.56 -12.02
CA ARG A 149 24.22 -17.33 -12.14
C ARG A 149 24.14 -16.47 -10.89
N ALA A 150 22.94 -16.36 -10.30
CA ALA A 150 22.72 -15.65 -9.04
C ALA A 150 23.61 -16.23 -7.93
N LYS A 151 23.61 -17.56 -7.75
CA LYS A 151 24.39 -18.24 -6.70
C LYS A 151 25.89 -17.96 -6.81
N VAL A 152 26.46 -18.04 -8.01
CA VAL A 152 27.92 -17.84 -8.20
C VAL A 152 28.34 -16.36 -8.13
N SER A 153 27.39 -15.43 -8.21
CA SER A 153 27.67 -13.98 -8.27
C SER A 153 27.66 -13.31 -6.89
N ILE A 154 26.99 -13.88 -5.89
CA ILE A 154 26.78 -13.26 -4.57
C ILE A 154 28.12 -12.93 -3.89
N ASP A 155 29.04 -13.89 -3.86
CA ASP A 155 30.34 -13.74 -3.19
C ASP A 155 31.25 -12.69 -3.85
N LYS A 156 30.85 -12.19 -5.02
CA LYS A 156 31.63 -11.24 -5.81
C LYS A 156 31.28 -9.79 -5.50
N LYS A 157 30.13 -9.52 -4.88
CA LYS A 157 29.65 -8.16 -4.60
C LYS A 157 30.53 -7.39 -3.61
N GLY A 158 31.18 -8.10 -2.67
CA GLY A 158 31.93 -7.44 -1.59
C GLY A 158 31.02 -6.53 -0.77
N GLU A 159 31.35 -5.24 -0.68
CA GLU A 159 30.53 -4.23 0.00
C GLU A 159 29.51 -3.51 -0.91
N MET A 160 29.54 -3.77 -2.22
CA MET A 160 28.54 -3.26 -3.16
C MET A 160 27.22 -4.01 -2.95
N PHE A 161 26.08 -3.31 -3.01
CA PHE A 161 24.79 -3.98 -3.00
C PHE A 161 24.59 -4.77 -4.29
N LEU A 162 23.94 -5.92 -4.21
CA LEU A 162 23.68 -6.74 -5.39
C LEU A 162 22.17 -6.93 -5.61
N ALA A 163 21.73 -6.69 -6.83
CA ALA A 163 20.39 -6.88 -7.29
C ALA A 163 20.20 -8.29 -7.88
N GLY A 164 19.25 -9.04 -7.33
CA GLY A 164 18.85 -10.37 -7.80
C GLY A 164 17.55 -10.31 -8.59
N THR A 165 17.62 -10.38 -9.92
CA THR A 165 16.45 -10.20 -10.79
C THR A 165 15.52 -11.41 -10.79
N VAL A 166 14.26 -11.21 -10.36
CA VAL A 166 13.18 -12.18 -10.49
C VAL A 166 12.77 -12.28 -11.97
N GLN A 167 12.96 -13.45 -12.56
CA GLN A 167 12.51 -13.82 -13.90
C GLN A 167 11.34 -14.83 -13.85
N GLY A 168 10.80 -15.21 -15.01
CA GLY A 168 9.67 -16.16 -15.08
C GLY A 168 8.64 -15.85 -16.17
N GLY A 169 8.94 -14.93 -17.10
CA GLY A 169 8.04 -14.59 -18.20
C GLY A 169 6.66 -14.13 -17.72
N VAL A 170 5.61 -14.64 -18.37
CA VAL A 170 4.19 -14.37 -18.07
C VAL A 170 3.65 -15.23 -16.92
N TYR A 171 4.42 -16.18 -16.38
CA TYR A 171 3.93 -17.28 -15.56
C TYR A 171 4.07 -16.98 -14.06
N PRO A 172 2.96 -16.77 -13.31
CA PRO A 172 3.01 -16.44 -11.89
C PRO A 172 3.73 -17.48 -11.02
N ASP A 173 3.57 -18.77 -11.30
CA ASP A 173 4.20 -19.87 -10.57
C ASP A 173 5.73 -19.87 -10.70
N LEU A 174 6.25 -19.54 -11.89
CA LEU A 174 7.70 -19.39 -12.11
C LEU A 174 8.23 -18.13 -11.41
N ARG A 175 7.45 -17.05 -11.37
CA ARG A 175 7.79 -15.81 -10.64
C ARG A 175 7.85 -16.06 -9.13
N GLU A 176 6.88 -16.79 -8.58
CA GLU A 176 6.86 -17.20 -7.17
C GLU A 176 8.07 -18.07 -6.83
N THR A 177 8.40 -19.05 -7.69
CA THR A 177 9.57 -19.92 -7.53
C THR A 177 10.88 -19.13 -7.53
N ALA A 178 11.06 -18.23 -8.51
CA ALA A 178 12.25 -17.39 -8.60
C ALA A 178 12.37 -16.44 -7.41
N ALA A 179 11.27 -15.77 -7.03
CA ALA A 179 11.24 -14.86 -5.88
C ALA A 179 11.57 -15.57 -4.57
N LYS A 180 11.04 -16.77 -4.35
CA LYS A 180 11.33 -17.58 -3.17
C LYS A 180 12.81 -17.99 -3.10
N ALA A 181 13.38 -18.41 -4.23
CA ALA A 181 14.79 -18.78 -4.29
C ALA A 181 15.73 -17.59 -4.05
N LEU A 182 15.48 -16.45 -4.73
CA LEU A 182 16.28 -15.23 -4.58
C LEU A 182 16.11 -14.60 -3.20
N GLY A 183 14.90 -14.66 -2.62
CA GLY A 183 14.63 -14.16 -1.28
C GLY A 183 15.42 -14.87 -0.17
N ALA A 184 15.76 -16.14 -0.39
CA ALA A 184 16.60 -16.93 0.53
C ALA A 184 18.11 -16.66 0.37
N MET A 185 18.51 -15.92 -0.67
CA MET A 185 19.92 -15.57 -0.95
C MET A 185 20.26 -14.18 -0.42
N ASP A 186 21.57 -13.88 -0.28
CA ASP A 186 22.08 -12.59 0.20
C ASP A 186 22.09 -11.50 -0.89
N PHE A 187 20.92 -11.21 -1.46
CA PHE A 187 20.69 -10.05 -2.32
C PHE A 187 20.11 -8.87 -1.55
N ASP A 188 20.39 -7.66 -2.00
CA ASP A 188 20.02 -6.44 -1.30
C ASP A 188 18.81 -5.73 -1.95
N VAL A 189 18.61 -5.95 -3.25
CA VAL A 189 17.53 -5.40 -4.07
C VAL A 189 16.96 -6.51 -4.95
N HIS A 190 15.65 -6.51 -5.20
CA HIS A 190 14.99 -7.52 -6.04
C HIS A 190 14.29 -6.88 -7.23
N PRO A 191 14.95 -6.80 -8.40
CA PRO A 191 14.28 -6.39 -9.61
C PRO A 191 13.28 -7.42 -10.11
N ILE A 192 12.22 -6.97 -10.77
CA ILE A 192 11.27 -7.79 -11.51
C ILE A 192 11.57 -7.56 -12.99
N GLY A 193 12.25 -8.53 -13.60
CA GLY A 193 12.77 -8.44 -14.96
C GLY A 193 11.77 -8.88 -16.03
N GLY A 194 12.11 -8.61 -17.29
CA GLY A 194 11.32 -9.07 -18.43
C GLY A 194 10.02 -8.28 -18.67
N VAL A 195 9.82 -7.14 -18.01
CA VAL A 195 8.54 -6.39 -18.05
C VAL A 195 8.43 -5.40 -19.21
N VAL A 196 9.56 -4.97 -19.81
CA VAL A 196 9.57 -4.01 -20.93
C VAL A 196 8.70 -4.44 -22.12
N PRO A 197 8.78 -5.68 -22.62
CA PRO A 197 7.92 -6.13 -23.71
C PRO A 197 6.42 -6.08 -23.39
N PHE A 198 6.04 -6.30 -22.13
CA PHE A 198 4.65 -6.16 -21.69
C PHE A 198 4.19 -4.71 -21.75
N MET A 199 5.02 -3.77 -21.29
CA MET A 199 4.70 -2.35 -21.33
C MET A 199 4.57 -1.82 -22.76
N GLU A 200 5.48 -2.22 -23.66
CA GLU A 200 5.43 -1.82 -25.07
C GLU A 200 4.19 -2.37 -25.80
N ARG A 201 3.67 -3.52 -25.36
CA ARG A 201 2.43 -4.13 -25.88
C ARG A 201 1.19 -3.80 -25.04
N TYR A 202 1.25 -2.83 -24.13
CA TYR A 202 0.15 -2.41 -23.26
C TYR A 202 -0.47 -3.52 -22.38
N ARG A 203 0.28 -4.60 -22.13
CA ARG A 203 -0.12 -5.77 -21.32
C ARG A 203 0.05 -5.51 -19.82
N TYR A 204 -0.58 -4.46 -19.31
CA TYR A 204 -0.38 -4.01 -17.92
C TYR A 204 -0.98 -4.95 -16.87
N ALA A 205 -2.08 -5.64 -17.20
CA ALA A 205 -2.67 -6.66 -16.33
C ALA A 205 -1.69 -7.81 -16.04
N ASP A 206 -0.89 -8.22 -17.02
CA ASP A 206 0.14 -9.25 -16.80
C ASP A 206 1.25 -8.76 -15.87
N ILE A 207 1.65 -7.48 -15.99
CA ILE A 207 2.63 -6.86 -15.09
C ILE A 207 2.13 -6.88 -13.65
N VAL A 208 0.84 -6.59 -13.43
CA VAL A 208 0.19 -6.72 -12.11
C VAL A 208 0.32 -8.15 -11.59
N ARG A 209 -0.10 -9.16 -12.38
CA ARG A 209 -0.09 -10.57 -11.97
C ARG A 209 1.30 -11.06 -11.59
N ILE A 210 2.31 -10.83 -12.44
CA ILE A 210 3.68 -11.28 -12.17
C ILE A 210 4.32 -10.54 -10.99
N THR A 211 3.95 -9.28 -10.77
CA THR A 211 4.48 -8.48 -9.66
C THR A 211 3.90 -8.96 -8.34
N LEU A 212 2.58 -9.16 -8.25
CA LEU A 212 1.94 -9.68 -7.04
C LEU A 212 2.44 -11.09 -6.69
N ALA A 213 2.62 -11.94 -7.70
CA ALA A 213 3.21 -13.27 -7.56
C ALA A 213 4.62 -13.21 -6.94
N ALA A 214 5.52 -12.36 -7.47
CA ALA A 214 6.84 -12.17 -6.88
C ALA A 214 6.77 -11.64 -5.45
N LYS A 215 5.92 -10.63 -5.19
CA LYS A 215 5.78 -9.98 -3.88
C LYS A 215 5.32 -10.90 -2.75
N LYS A 216 4.70 -12.05 -3.05
CA LYS A 216 4.31 -13.04 -2.02
C LYS A 216 5.52 -13.66 -1.30
N HIS A 217 6.67 -13.74 -1.97
CA HIS A 217 7.84 -14.47 -1.46
C HIS A 217 9.09 -13.62 -1.30
N LEU A 218 9.11 -12.39 -1.83
CA LEU A 218 10.23 -11.48 -1.63
C LEU A 218 10.30 -10.98 -0.17
N PRO A 219 11.52 -10.92 0.42
CA PRO A 219 11.71 -10.37 1.75
C PRO A 219 11.24 -8.91 1.84
N PRO A 220 10.47 -8.53 2.88
CA PRO A 220 9.94 -7.19 2.99
C PRO A 220 11.00 -6.13 3.34
N ASP A 221 12.17 -6.51 3.84
CA ASP A 221 13.28 -5.63 4.20
C ASP A 221 14.09 -5.13 3.00
N ARG A 222 13.76 -5.57 1.78
CA ARG A 222 14.50 -5.25 0.56
C ARG A 222 13.65 -4.44 -0.43
N PRO A 223 14.25 -3.44 -1.11
CA PRO A 223 13.57 -2.73 -2.19
C PRO A 223 13.24 -3.65 -3.36
N VAL A 224 12.10 -3.41 -4.00
CA VAL A 224 11.67 -4.07 -5.23
C VAL A 224 11.76 -3.11 -6.40
N HIS A 225 12.42 -3.52 -7.47
CA HIS A 225 12.69 -2.69 -8.64
C HIS A 225 11.88 -3.16 -9.85
N LEU A 226 10.98 -2.35 -10.40
CA LEU A 226 10.27 -2.72 -11.62
C LEU A 226 11.09 -2.29 -12.86
N PHE A 227 11.84 -3.25 -13.42
CA PHE A 227 12.92 -2.96 -14.38
C PHE A 227 12.40 -2.40 -15.72
N GLY A 228 12.93 -1.27 -16.16
CA GLY A 228 12.52 -0.54 -17.36
C GLY A 228 11.15 0.14 -17.26
N CYS A 229 10.48 0.11 -16.09
CA CYS A 229 9.19 0.78 -15.91
C CYS A 229 9.39 2.28 -15.73
N GLY A 230 9.37 2.97 -16.87
CA GLY A 230 9.75 4.37 -16.93
C GLY A 230 8.64 5.36 -17.30
N HIS A 231 7.42 4.89 -17.52
CA HIS A 231 6.32 5.75 -17.98
C HIS A 231 5.48 6.26 -16.80
N PRO A 232 5.28 7.60 -16.64
CA PRO A 232 4.57 8.19 -15.50
C PRO A 232 3.19 7.61 -15.20
N MET A 233 2.43 7.24 -16.23
CA MET A 233 1.12 6.59 -16.10
C MET A 233 1.09 5.32 -15.24
N LEU A 234 2.22 4.61 -15.11
CA LEU A 234 2.31 3.35 -14.37
C LEU A 234 2.79 3.53 -12.93
N PHE A 235 3.40 4.66 -12.56
CA PHE A 235 4.07 4.80 -11.26
C PHE A 235 3.13 4.60 -10.08
N ALA A 236 1.89 5.09 -10.15
CA ALA A 236 0.93 4.93 -9.07
C ALA A 236 0.53 3.46 -8.87
N GLN A 237 0.18 2.75 -9.95
CA GLN A 237 -0.18 1.33 -9.87
C GLN A 237 1.02 0.48 -9.45
N ALA A 238 2.20 0.71 -10.02
CA ALA A 238 3.38 -0.08 -9.68
C ALA A 238 3.86 0.17 -8.24
N ALA A 239 3.77 1.41 -7.74
CA ALA A 239 4.01 1.67 -6.32
C ALA A 239 2.98 0.95 -5.44
N LEU A 240 1.71 0.92 -5.84
CA LEU A 240 0.62 0.24 -5.11
C LEU A 240 0.82 -1.28 -5.06
N LEU A 241 1.56 -1.86 -6.02
CA LEU A 241 2.04 -3.24 -6.00
C LEU A 241 3.25 -3.47 -5.08
N GLY A 242 3.80 -2.41 -4.48
CA GLY A 242 4.94 -2.47 -3.57
C GLY A 242 6.31 -2.45 -4.26
N CYS A 243 6.40 -1.83 -5.44
CA CYS A 243 7.67 -1.49 -6.09
C CYS A 243 8.21 -0.14 -5.57
N ASP A 244 9.51 -0.10 -5.29
CA ASP A 244 10.21 1.06 -4.71
C ASP A 244 11.14 1.74 -5.72
N PHE A 245 11.74 0.98 -6.63
CA PHE A 245 12.64 1.51 -7.65
C PHE A 245 12.03 1.34 -9.05
N PHE A 246 12.30 2.33 -9.88
CA PHE A 246 11.91 2.41 -11.28
C PHE A 246 13.11 2.91 -12.07
N ASP A 247 13.22 2.57 -13.34
CA ASP A 247 14.22 3.15 -14.24
C ASP A 247 13.68 3.43 -15.63
N SER A 248 14.30 4.38 -16.32
CA SER A 248 13.85 4.75 -17.66
C SER A 248 14.93 5.36 -18.54
N ALA A 249 15.05 4.83 -19.76
CA ALA A 249 15.63 5.54 -20.90
C ALA A 249 14.56 6.25 -21.75
N SER A 250 13.28 6.09 -21.42
CA SER A 250 12.15 6.59 -22.22
C SER A 250 12.12 8.11 -22.30
N TYR A 251 12.61 8.83 -21.29
CA TYR A 251 12.67 10.29 -21.34
C TYR A 251 13.48 10.80 -22.55
N ALA A 252 14.59 10.12 -22.88
CA ALA A 252 15.44 10.40 -24.03
C ALA A 252 14.86 9.80 -25.31
N LYS A 253 14.57 8.50 -25.32
CA LYS A 253 14.04 7.79 -26.50
C LYS A 253 12.74 8.39 -27.04
N PHE A 254 11.88 8.91 -26.16
CA PHE A 254 10.61 9.51 -26.58
C PHE A 254 10.86 10.89 -27.17
N ALA A 255 11.75 11.68 -26.57
CA ALA A 255 12.13 12.98 -27.10
C ALA A 255 12.78 12.89 -28.50
N GLU A 256 13.67 11.92 -28.74
CA GLU A 256 14.26 11.63 -30.07
C GLU A 256 13.20 11.32 -31.14
N SER A 257 12.06 10.78 -30.72
CA SER A 257 10.89 10.51 -31.58
C SER A 257 9.79 11.58 -31.49
N GLU A 258 10.13 12.75 -30.95
CA GLU A 258 9.24 13.91 -30.78
C GLU A 258 7.98 13.63 -29.97
N ARG A 259 8.12 12.77 -28.96
CA ARG A 259 7.05 12.37 -28.03
C ARG A 259 7.23 12.99 -26.65
N MET A 260 6.12 13.44 -26.10
CA MET A 260 6.02 13.99 -24.75
C MET A 260 5.33 12.97 -23.83
N LEU A 261 5.97 12.70 -22.69
CA LEU A 261 5.39 11.94 -21.59
C LEU A 261 4.41 12.82 -20.81
N LEU A 262 3.26 12.25 -20.46
CA LEU A 262 2.27 12.81 -19.56
C LEU A 262 1.87 11.76 -18.51
N PRO A 263 1.31 12.17 -17.36
CA PRO A 263 0.77 11.22 -16.40
C PRO A 263 -0.37 10.37 -16.96
N SER A 264 -1.10 10.85 -17.99
CA SER A 264 -2.20 10.14 -18.63
C SER A 264 -1.79 9.31 -19.85
N GLY A 265 -0.59 9.49 -20.40
CA GLY A 265 -0.35 9.09 -21.78
C GLY A 265 1.00 9.49 -22.34
N THR A 266 1.18 9.16 -23.61
CA THR A 266 2.20 9.77 -24.46
C THR A 266 1.49 10.49 -25.60
N VAL A 267 1.99 11.66 -25.97
CA VAL A 267 1.50 12.43 -27.12
C VAL A 267 2.66 12.76 -28.06
N HIS A 268 2.38 12.88 -29.36
CA HIS A 268 3.36 13.37 -30.32
C HIS A 268 3.27 14.89 -30.42
N LEU A 269 4.41 15.58 -30.41
CA LEU A 269 4.46 17.04 -30.49
C LEU A 269 3.77 17.60 -31.74
N LYS A 270 3.90 16.90 -32.87
CA LYS A 270 3.27 17.30 -34.14
C LYS A 270 1.74 17.43 -34.05
N ASP A 271 1.10 16.68 -33.16
CA ASP A 271 -0.36 16.60 -33.02
C ASP A 271 -0.91 17.59 -31.97
N LEU A 272 -0.03 18.29 -31.23
CA LEU A 272 -0.43 19.23 -30.19
C LEU A 272 -0.70 20.62 -30.74
N THR A 273 -1.85 21.19 -30.41
CA THR A 273 -2.15 22.62 -30.60
C THR A 273 -1.68 23.46 -29.41
N GLU A 274 -1.68 22.88 -28.21
CA GLU A 274 -1.25 23.50 -26.96
C GLU A 274 -0.38 22.52 -26.17
N LEU A 275 0.55 23.02 -25.35
CA LEU A 275 1.39 22.19 -24.48
C LEU A 275 0.66 21.93 -23.15
N PRO A 276 0.21 20.70 -22.86
CA PRO A 276 -0.62 20.39 -21.70
C PRO A 276 0.21 20.19 -20.42
N CYS A 277 1.11 21.12 -20.11
CA CYS A 277 2.00 21.04 -18.95
C CYS A 277 2.46 22.42 -18.50
N SER A 278 2.78 22.55 -17.21
CA SER A 278 3.31 23.78 -16.60
C SER A 278 4.78 23.64 -16.16
N CYS A 279 5.54 22.70 -16.74
CA CYS A 279 6.97 22.59 -16.45
C CYS A 279 7.73 23.80 -17.04
N PRO A 280 8.98 24.05 -16.61
CA PRO A 280 9.76 25.20 -17.10
C PRO A 280 9.91 25.30 -18.63
N ILE A 281 9.78 24.17 -19.34
CA ILE A 281 9.76 24.16 -20.80
C ILE A 281 8.40 24.63 -21.32
N CYS A 282 7.32 23.94 -20.94
CA CYS A 282 5.98 24.19 -21.48
C CYS A 282 5.40 25.53 -21.06
N SER A 283 5.78 26.09 -19.91
CA SER A 283 5.36 27.44 -19.50
C SER A 283 6.09 28.57 -20.24
N ALA A 284 7.22 28.28 -20.89
CA ALA A 284 8.07 29.28 -21.52
C ALA A 284 7.95 29.33 -23.06
N THR A 285 7.18 28.43 -23.67
CA THR A 285 7.03 28.36 -25.13
C THR A 285 5.62 27.88 -25.51
N SER A 286 5.21 28.12 -26.76
CA SER A 286 4.01 27.51 -27.35
C SER A 286 4.33 26.19 -28.07
N ALA A 287 3.29 25.42 -28.41
CA ALA A 287 3.44 24.18 -29.19
C ALA A 287 4.03 24.48 -30.58
N ASP A 288 3.54 25.51 -31.28
CA ASP A 288 4.02 25.86 -32.61
C ASP A 288 5.46 26.38 -32.59
N ALA A 289 5.81 27.22 -31.61
CA ALA A 289 7.20 27.64 -31.43
C ALA A 289 8.11 26.44 -31.20
N LEU A 290 7.73 25.49 -30.34
CA LEU A 290 8.52 24.28 -30.08
C LEU A 290 8.64 23.37 -31.31
N LYS A 291 7.60 23.28 -32.16
CA LYS A 291 7.66 22.57 -33.45
C LYS A 291 8.62 23.24 -34.43
N SER A 292 8.69 24.56 -34.44
CA SER A 292 9.57 25.32 -35.34
C SER A 292 11.04 25.35 -34.92
N GLU A 293 11.36 24.91 -33.70
CA GLU A 293 12.76 24.81 -33.22
C GLU A 293 13.60 23.85 -34.06
N LYS A 294 14.93 24.07 -34.02
CA LYS A 294 15.89 23.11 -34.56
C LYS A 294 15.76 21.77 -33.84
N LYS A 295 16.00 20.68 -34.57
CA LYS A 295 15.81 19.32 -34.08
C LYS A 295 16.55 19.07 -32.76
N GLU A 296 17.83 19.42 -32.64
CA GLU A 296 18.60 19.17 -31.41
C GLU A 296 18.06 19.96 -30.20
N GLU A 297 17.68 21.22 -30.43
CA GLU A 297 17.13 22.09 -29.38
C GLU A 297 15.73 21.61 -28.95
N ARG A 298 14.92 21.19 -29.91
CA ARG A 298 13.59 20.59 -29.70
C ARG A 298 13.69 19.30 -28.90
N GLU A 299 14.55 18.37 -29.30
CA GLU A 299 14.78 17.11 -28.60
C GLU A 299 15.24 17.36 -27.17
N LEU A 300 16.21 18.26 -26.95
CA LEU A 300 16.66 18.60 -25.60
C LEU A 300 15.53 19.16 -24.72
N LYS A 301 14.71 20.08 -25.26
CA LYS A 301 13.54 20.62 -24.54
C LYS A 301 12.53 19.52 -24.21
N LEU A 302 12.27 18.59 -25.12
CA LEU A 302 11.40 17.43 -24.88
C LEU A 302 11.97 16.46 -23.83
N MET A 303 13.28 16.21 -23.85
CA MET A 303 13.95 15.40 -22.81
C MET A 303 13.77 16.02 -21.43
N LYS A 304 14.01 17.33 -21.30
CA LYS A 304 13.82 18.06 -20.05
C LYS A 304 12.35 18.01 -19.60
N HIS A 305 11.39 18.24 -20.49
CA HIS A 305 9.96 18.08 -20.19
C HIS A 305 9.65 16.68 -19.64
N ASN A 306 10.11 15.63 -20.31
CA ASN A 306 9.87 14.25 -19.92
C ASN A 306 10.41 13.94 -18.51
N LEU A 307 11.61 14.45 -18.19
CA LEU A 307 12.20 14.36 -16.85
C LEU A 307 11.37 15.13 -15.79
N TYR A 308 10.96 16.37 -16.08
CA TYR A 308 10.12 17.16 -15.17
C TYR A 308 8.79 16.47 -14.85
N VAL A 309 8.10 15.95 -15.86
CA VAL A 309 6.82 15.23 -15.68
C VAL A 309 7.01 13.99 -14.84
N SER A 310 8.05 13.21 -15.12
CA SER A 310 8.30 11.93 -14.44
C SER A 310 8.70 12.15 -12.98
N SER A 311 9.56 13.13 -12.72
CA SER A 311 9.94 13.55 -11.36
C SER A 311 8.74 14.10 -10.57
N ALA A 312 7.90 14.93 -11.20
CA ALA A 312 6.68 15.46 -10.57
C ALA A 312 5.69 14.34 -10.24
N GLU A 313 5.51 13.36 -11.12
CA GLU A 313 4.61 12.24 -10.88
C GLU A 313 5.09 11.37 -9.72
N MET A 314 6.39 11.09 -9.63
CA MET A 314 6.95 10.34 -8.51
C MET A 314 6.79 11.09 -7.17
N ARG A 315 6.83 12.43 -7.17
CA ARG A 315 6.46 13.23 -5.99
C ARG A 315 4.98 13.07 -5.62
N ARG A 316 4.06 13.06 -6.60
CA ARG A 316 2.62 12.83 -6.35
C ARG A 316 2.36 11.45 -5.77
N VAL A 317 3.02 10.42 -6.30
CA VAL A 317 2.95 9.05 -5.75
C VAL A 317 3.39 9.04 -4.29
N ARG A 318 4.54 9.65 -3.96
CA ARG A 318 5.00 9.73 -2.57
C ARG A 318 4.03 10.49 -1.65
N GLN A 319 3.48 11.60 -2.13
CA GLN A 319 2.48 12.35 -1.35
C GLN A 319 1.22 11.50 -1.11
N ALA A 320 0.73 10.82 -2.14
CA ALA A 320 -0.44 9.96 -2.05
C ALA A 320 -0.24 8.81 -1.05
N ILE A 321 0.95 8.18 -1.02
CA ILE A 321 1.26 7.16 0.01
C ILE A 321 1.22 7.77 1.42
N SER A 322 1.80 8.96 1.61
CA SER A 322 1.79 9.64 2.92
C SER A 322 0.38 9.96 3.41
N GLU A 323 -0.55 10.15 2.48
CA GLU A 323 -1.93 10.51 2.75
C GLU A 323 -2.89 9.31 2.75
N GLY A 324 -2.44 8.10 2.41
CA GLY A 324 -3.36 6.96 2.23
C GLY A 324 -4.30 7.12 1.02
N LYS A 325 -3.82 7.81 -0.02
CA LYS A 325 -4.55 8.25 -1.23
C LYS A 325 -4.01 7.63 -2.52
N LEU A 326 -3.09 6.66 -2.43
CA LEU A 326 -2.44 6.08 -3.59
C LEU A 326 -3.42 5.32 -4.47
N PHE A 327 -4.39 4.64 -3.89
CA PHE A 327 -5.40 3.90 -4.65
C PHE A 327 -6.27 4.84 -5.48
N GLU A 328 -6.67 6.02 -4.97
CA GLU A 328 -7.36 7.03 -5.79
C GLU A 328 -6.46 7.56 -6.91
N LEU A 329 -5.19 7.85 -6.62
CA LEU A 329 -4.25 8.29 -7.65
C LEU A 329 -4.09 7.22 -8.74
N ALA A 330 -3.97 5.95 -8.37
CA ALA A 330 -3.91 4.83 -9.29
C ALA A 330 -5.19 4.72 -10.12
N ALA A 331 -6.35 4.90 -9.50
CA ALA A 331 -7.64 4.93 -10.18
C ALA A 331 -7.75 6.06 -11.20
N TYR A 332 -7.32 7.28 -10.85
CA TYR A 332 -7.30 8.42 -11.79
C TYR A 332 -6.36 8.16 -12.97
N ARG A 333 -5.18 7.59 -12.73
CA ARG A 333 -4.24 7.23 -13.81
C ARG A 333 -4.75 6.10 -14.69
N ALA A 334 -5.47 5.15 -14.11
CA ALA A 334 -6.05 4.03 -14.84
C ALA A 334 -7.01 4.46 -15.95
N ARG A 335 -7.66 5.62 -15.81
CA ARG A 335 -8.57 6.17 -16.83
C ARG A 335 -7.84 6.73 -18.06
N GLY A 336 -6.51 6.81 -18.02
CA GLY A 336 -5.70 7.22 -19.18
C GLY A 336 -5.68 6.18 -20.31
N HIS A 337 -5.92 4.90 -20.01
CA HIS A 337 -5.90 3.83 -21.03
C HIS A 337 -6.74 2.62 -20.61
N PRO A 338 -7.52 1.97 -21.52
CA PRO A 338 -8.34 0.80 -21.18
C PRO A 338 -7.57 -0.34 -20.50
N THR A 339 -6.36 -0.65 -20.98
CA THR A 339 -5.55 -1.71 -20.37
C THR A 339 -4.92 -1.33 -19.02
N LEU A 340 -4.81 -0.03 -18.70
CA LEU A 340 -4.45 0.42 -17.34
C LEU A 340 -5.63 0.26 -16.38
N TYR A 341 -6.86 0.46 -16.88
CA TYR A 341 -8.06 0.18 -16.12
C TYR A 341 -8.24 -1.32 -15.87
N GLU A 342 -8.03 -2.15 -16.89
CA GLU A 342 -7.98 -3.61 -16.73
C GLU A 342 -6.94 -4.04 -15.68
N ALA A 343 -5.75 -3.45 -15.70
CA ALA A 343 -4.72 -3.72 -14.70
C ALA A 343 -5.17 -3.37 -13.27
N LEU A 344 -5.89 -2.26 -13.09
CA LEU A 344 -6.48 -1.89 -11.79
C LEU A 344 -7.57 -2.88 -11.35
N GLN A 345 -8.40 -3.36 -12.28
CA GLN A 345 -9.42 -4.38 -11.98
C GLN A 345 -8.77 -5.66 -11.49
N VAL A 346 -7.77 -6.18 -12.22
CA VAL A 346 -7.00 -7.37 -11.83
C VAL A 346 -6.31 -7.18 -10.48
N MET A 347 -5.74 -6.00 -10.22
CA MET A 347 -5.13 -5.71 -8.92
C MET A 347 -6.16 -5.77 -7.79
N SER A 348 -7.36 -5.24 -8.01
CA SER A 348 -8.42 -5.17 -7.00
C SER A 348 -9.04 -6.53 -6.66
N GLU A 349 -8.87 -7.53 -7.54
CA GLU A 349 -9.28 -8.91 -7.30
C GLU A 349 -8.39 -9.61 -6.24
N GLU A 350 -7.14 -9.18 -6.07
CA GLU A 350 -6.17 -9.74 -5.11
C GLU A 350 -6.38 -9.20 -3.68
N THR A 351 -7.64 -9.21 -3.25
CA THR A 351 -8.13 -8.56 -2.02
C THR A 351 -7.37 -9.04 -0.79
N LEU A 352 -7.11 -10.34 -0.64
CA LEU A 352 -6.47 -10.89 0.56
C LEU A 352 -5.03 -10.38 0.72
N GLN A 353 -4.25 -10.34 -0.36
CA GLN A 353 -2.87 -9.87 -0.31
C GLN A 353 -2.81 -8.37 0.01
N LEU A 354 -3.68 -7.57 -0.63
CA LEU A 354 -3.77 -6.14 -0.36
C LEU A 354 -4.25 -5.86 1.06
N GLU A 355 -5.31 -6.54 1.52
CA GLU A 355 -5.86 -6.38 2.88
C GLU A 355 -4.82 -6.71 3.96
N ASN A 356 -4.02 -7.77 3.76
CA ASN A 356 -2.98 -8.15 4.71
C ASN A 356 -1.83 -7.14 4.79
N ALA A 357 -1.53 -6.46 3.68
CA ALA A 357 -0.47 -5.47 3.62
C ALA A 357 -0.90 -4.08 4.11
N ASP A 358 -2.18 -3.75 3.99
CA ASP A 358 -2.72 -2.42 4.23
C ASP A 358 -2.70 -2.02 5.72
N PRO A 359 -2.28 -0.79 6.05
CA PRO A 359 -2.25 -0.33 7.44
C PRO A 359 -3.64 0.03 7.97
N ILE A 360 -3.86 -0.26 9.25
CA ILE A 360 -5.09 0.09 9.97
C ILE A 360 -5.05 1.55 10.46
N GLY A 361 -6.20 2.20 10.46
CA GLY A 361 -6.37 3.53 11.05
C GLY A 361 -5.77 4.65 10.20
N LYS A 362 -5.95 4.58 8.87
CA LYS A 362 -5.76 5.74 7.99
C LYS A 362 -6.79 6.82 8.35
N THR A 363 -6.42 8.09 8.17
CA THR A 363 -7.20 9.23 8.68
C THR A 363 -7.93 10.01 7.59
N ASN A 364 -7.50 9.88 6.34
CA ASN A 364 -8.07 10.63 5.23
C ASN A 364 -9.31 9.92 4.68
N SER A 365 -10.27 10.72 4.22
CA SER A 365 -11.49 10.20 3.62
C SER A 365 -11.18 9.42 2.33
N ILE A 366 -11.89 8.34 2.06
CA ILE A 366 -11.89 7.60 0.80
C ILE A 366 -12.86 8.28 -0.17
N PHE A 367 -12.39 8.61 -1.37
CA PHE A 367 -13.25 9.16 -2.42
C PHE A 367 -13.58 8.10 -3.45
N TYR A 368 -14.85 8.01 -3.81
CA TYR A 368 -15.30 7.13 -4.86
C TYR A 368 -14.72 7.55 -6.22
N THR A 369 -13.98 6.63 -6.85
CA THR A 369 -13.38 6.81 -8.19
C THR A 369 -14.00 5.88 -9.25
N GLY A 370 -14.93 5.03 -8.84
CA GLY A 370 -15.49 3.93 -9.63
C GLY A 370 -15.76 2.68 -8.77
N PRO A 371 -16.35 1.62 -9.35
CA PRO A 371 -16.73 0.40 -8.63
C PRO A 371 -15.56 -0.24 -7.86
N GLU A 372 -14.33 -0.10 -8.36
CA GLU A 372 -13.12 -0.61 -7.71
C GLU A 372 -12.88 0.00 -6.31
N THR A 373 -13.46 1.17 -6.02
CA THR A 373 -13.39 1.80 -4.69
C THR A 373 -13.94 0.87 -3.62
N THR A 374 -15.00 0.13 -3.93
CA THR A 374 -15.62 -0.80 -2.98
C THR A 374 -14.70 -1.97 -2.62
N LYS A 375 -13.74 -2.32 -3.49
CA LYS A 375 -12.77 -3.41 -3.32
C LYS A 375 -11.51 -2.99 -2.56
N ARG A 376 -11.43 -1.72 -2.15
CA ARG A 376 -10.31 -1.20 -1.36
C ARG A 376 -10.08 -1.98 -0.07
N PRO A 377 -8.82 -2.22 0.33
CA PRO A 377 -8.44 -2.93 1.56
C PRO A 377 -9.12 -2.45 2.84
N GLU A 378 -9.33 -1.14 2.97
CA GLU A 378 -9.94 -0.55 4.16
C GLU A 378 -11.41 -0.95 4.29
N ILE A 379 -12.13 -1.00 3.17
CA ILE A 379 -13.55 -1.34 3.12
C ILE A 379 -13.73 -2.86 3.24
N THR A 380 -12.96 -3.64 2.49
CA THR A 380 -13.00 -5.11 2.57
C THR A 380 -12.59 -5.59 3.95
N GLY A 381 -11.50 -5.06 4.50
CA GLY A 381 -11.01 -5.36 5.84
C GLY A 381 -11.99 -4.96 6.94
N PHE A 382 -12.71 -3.83 6.80
CA PHE A 382 -13.77 -3.45 7.73
C PHE A 382 -14.88 -4.51 7.77
N HIS A 383 -15.37 -4.96 6.62
CA HIS A 383 -16.42 -5.98 6.55
C HIS A 383 -15.93 -7.35 7.05
N SER A 384 -14.74 -7.79 6.62
CA SER A 384 -14.11 -9.04 7.09
C SER A 384 -13.95 -9.05 8.61
N ARG A 385 -13.50 -7.93 9.19
CA ARG A 385 -13.31 -7.78 10.65
C ARG A 385 -14.66 -7.70 11.39
N THR A 386 -15.64 -7.01 10.84
CA THR A 386 -17.00 -6.95 11.41
C THR A 386 -17.65 -8.34 11.42
N ILE A 387 -17.66 -9.06 10.29
CA ILE A 387 -18.25 -10.41 10.21
C ILE A 387 -17.58 -11.37 11.20
N SER A 388 -16.25 -11.31 11.31
CA SER A 388 -15.51 -12.21 12.20
C SER A 388 -15.67 -11.86 13.68
N ARG A 389 -15.74 -10.58 14.05
CA ARG A 389 -15.63 -10.13 15.45
C ARG A 389 -16.86 -9.43 16.03
N TYR A 390 -17.89 -9.13 15.25
CA TYR A 390 -19.05 -8.43 15.78
C TYR A 390 -19.73 -9.29 16.85
N PRO A 391 -19.93 -8.79 18.09
CA PRO A 391 -20.34 -9.63 19.21
C PRO A 391 -21.84 -9.97 19.21
N TYR A 392 -22.66 -9.15 18.56
CA TYR A 392 -24.12 -9.26 18.65
C TYR A 392 -24.70 -10.06 17.48
N LYS A 393 -24.20 -11.29 17.31
CA LYS A 393 -24.65 -12.20 16.24
C LYS A 393 -26.00 -12.83 16.55
N HIS A 394 -26.37 -12.93 17.82
CA HIS A 394 -27.67 -13.45 18.25
C HIS A 394 -28.56 -12.28 18.67
N THR A 395 -29.72 -12.15 18.04
CA THR A 395 -30.69 -11.08 18.31
C THR A 395 -32.08 -11.54 17.93
N ASN A 396 -33.14 -10.96 18.49
CA ASN A 396 -34.50 -11.27 18.02
C ASN A 396 -34.78 -10.58 16.68
N THR A 397 -34.45 -9.29 16.60
CA THR A 397 -34.73 -8.45 15.43
C THR A 397 -33.45 -7.85 14.84
N VAL A 398 -33.36 -7.81 13.52
CA VAL A 398 -32.40 -7.01 12.76
C VAL A 398 -33.16 -5.91 12.03
N LEU A 399 -32.79 -4.66 12.26
CA LEU A 399 -33.32 -3.50 11.54
C LEU A 399 -32.24 -3.00 10.58
N LEU A 400 -32.54 -3.02 9.28
CA LEU A 400 -31.70 -2.46 8.24
C LEU A 400 -32.23 -1.08 7.85
N VAL A 401 -31.37 -0.06 7.88
CA VAL A 401 -31.72 1.31 7.48
C VAL A 401 -30.81 1.71 6.32
N THR A 402 -31.40 2.05 5.17
CA THR A 402 -30.63 2.51 4.02
C THR A 402 -30.08 3.92 4.27
N ASP A 403 -28.84 4.19 3.85
CA ASP A 403 -28.22 5.51 4.02
C ASP A 403 -27.31 5.85 2.83
N PRO A 404 -27.33 7.10 2.33
CA PRO A 404 -26.50 7.51 1.20
C PRO A 404 -25.03 7.79 1.59
N SER A 405 -24.59 7.41 2.79
CA SER A 405 -23.27 7.74 3.37
C SER A 405 -23.06 9.23 3.63
N LEU A 406 -24.10 9.97 4.05
CA LEU A 406 -24.00 11.41 4.33
C LEU A 406 -23.82 11.69 5.82
N ARG A 407 -22.58 12.03 6.24
CA ARG A 407 -22.23 12.41 7.65
C ARG A 407 -22.71 11.34 8.65
N PRO A 408 -22.60 11.49 10.01
CA PRO A 408 -22.93 10.35 10.87
C PRO A 408 -24.33 9.82 10.57
N PHE A 409 -24.45 8.51 10.31
CA PHE A 409 -25.73 7.87 9.96
C PHE A 409 -26.81 8.13 11.03
N PHE A 410 -26.38 8.34 12.27
CA PHE A 410 -27.25 8.81 13.33
C PHE A 410 -27.99 10.11 12.99
N ASP A 411 -27.30 11.11 12.44
CA ASP A 411 -27.85 12.44 12.16
C ASP A 411 -28.89 12.37 11.04
N THR A 412 -28.71 11.47 10.06
CA THR A 412 -29.64 11.27 8.94
C THR A 412 -30.81 10.35 9.27
N SER A 413 -30.76 9.64 10.39
CA SER A 413 -31.73 8.61 10.80
C SER A 413 -32.27 8.84 12.22
N GLU A 414 -32.24 10.08 12.72
CA GLU A 414 -32.56 10.42 14.11
C GLU A 414 -33.93 9.90 14.55
N VAL A 415 -34.94 9.98 13.68
CA VAL A 415 -36.33 9.60 13.98
C VAL A 415 -36.44 8.11 14.30
N ILE A 416 -35.88 7.24 13.45
CA ILE A 416 -35.91 5.79 13.69
C ILE A 416 -35.02 5.40 14.87
N ILE A 417 -33.89 6.08 15.06
CA ILE A 417 -32.97 5.77 16.17
C ILE A 417 -33.58 6.15 17.53
N LYS A 418 -34.41 7.19 17.60
CA LYS A 418 -35.19 7.48 18.82
C LYS A 418 -36.05 6.29 19.24
N GLU A 419 -36.64 5.58 18.30
CA GLU A 419 -37.42 4.37 18.59
C GLU A 419 -36.52 3.18 18.98
N VAL A 420 -35.41 2.97 18.27
CA VAL A 420 -34.41 1.94 18.59
C VAL A 420 -33.88 2.10 20.02
N ARG A 421 -33.65 3.34 20.48
CA ARG A 421 -33.12 3.63 21.82
C ARG A 421 -34.05 3.22 22.96
N LYS A 422 -35.36 3.11 22.71
CA LYS A 422 -36.34 2.66 23.72
C LYS A 422 -36.36 1.13 23.86
N ARG A 423 -35.64 0.41 22.99
CA ARG A 423 -35.62 -1.05 22.96
C ARG A 423 -34.43 -1.58 23.76
N GLY A 424 -34.63 -2.78 24.32
CA GLY A 424 -33.55 -3.54 24.93
C GLY A 424 -32.47 -3.82 23.89
N ALA A 425 -31.23 -3.43 24.18
CA ALA A 425 -30.15 -3.50 23.21
C ALA A 425 -29.82 -4.95 22.79
N ASP A 426 -30.19 -5.96 23.61
CA ASP A 426 -29.97 -7.38 23.31
C ASP A 426 -31.04 -7.97 22.37
N ASP A 427 -32.19 -7.31 22.21
CA ASP A 427 -33.30 -7.78 21.38
C ASP A 427 -33.26 -7.25 19.93
N LEU A 428 -32.38 -6.29 19.66
CA LEU A 428 -32.35 -5.54 18.40
C LEU A 428 -30.92 -5.21 17.95
N VAL A 429 -30.62 -5.49 16.69
CA VAL A 429 -29.41 -4.99 16.01
C VAL A 429 -29.81 -4.02 14.92
N LEU A 430 -29.20 -2.83 14.93
CA LEU A 430 -29.36 -1.81 13.89
C LEU A 430 -28.17 -1.85 12.94
N LEU A 431 -28.44 -2.05 11.65
CA LEU A 431 -27.47 -2.08 10.57
C LEU A 431 -27.78 -0.96 9.57
N PHE A 432 -26.78 -0.16 9.21
CA PHE A 432 -26.89 0.79 8.10
C PHE A 432 -26.43 0.13 6.81
N VAL A 433 -27.28 0.17 5.78
CA VAL A 433 -26.95 -0.27 4.43
C VAL A 433 -26.47 0.94 3.65
N THR A 434 -25.17 0.97 3.32
CA THR A 434 -24.49 2.12 2.73
C THR A 434 -23.87 1.76 1.38
N PRO A 435 -23.46 2.74 0.54
CA PRO A 435 -22.70 2.49 -0.68
C PRO A 435 -21.42 1.64 -0.51
N MET A 436 -20.80 1.66 0.68
CA MET A 436 -19.64 0.81 0.95
C MET A 436 -20.01 -0.59 1.46
N GLY A 437 -21.28 -0.84 1.78
CA GLY A 437 -21.78 -2.06 2.41
C GLY A 437 -22.43 -1.80 3.77
N VAL A 438 -22.44 -2.81 4.63
CA VAL A 438 -23.22 -2.79 5.88
C VAL A 438 -22.38 -2.35 7.08
N VAL A 439 -22.93 -1.42 7.88
CA VAL A 439 -22.31 -0.90 9.09
C VAL A 439 -23.21 -1.10 10.30
N PRO A 440 -22.79 -1.90 11.31
CA PRO A 440 -23.46 -1.92 12.59
C PRO A 440 -23.41 -0.56 13.29
N TRP A 441 -24.50 -0.16 13.93
CA TRP A 441 -24.60 1.16 14.59
C TRP A 441 -23.51 1.38 15.65
N GLU A 442 -23.06 0.32 16.29
CA GLU A 442 -21.99 0.34 17.27
C GLU A 442 -20.62 0.71 16.67
N LEU A 443 -20.43 0.46 15.38
CA LEU A 443 -19.19 0.71 14.65
C LEU A 443 -19.29 1.89 13.67
N GLU A 444 -20.37 2.68 13.70
CA GLU A 444 -20.62 3.76 12.73
C GLU A 444 -19.49 4.80 12.68
N HIS A 445 -18.75 5.02 13.77
CA HIS A 445 -17.66 6.00 13.83
C HIS A 445 -16.30 5.40 13.49
N VAL A 446 -16.22 4.08 13.30
CA VAL A 446 -14.98 3.37 13.01
C VAL A 446 -14.65 3.51 11.54
N HIS A 447 -13.43 3.95 11.23
CA HIS A 447 -12.95 4.05 9.86
C HIS A 447 -13.05 2.71 9.12
N PRO A 448 -13.56 2.67 7.87
CA PRO A 448 -13.87 3.82 7.00
C PRO A 448 -15.35 4.25 6.98
N ALA A 449 -16.17 3.84 7.95
CA ALA A 449 -17.63 3.94 7.87
C ALA A 449 -18.15 5.35 7.56
N GLN A 450 -17.60 6.39 8.19
CA GLN A 450 -18.00 7.78 7.96
C GLN A 450 -17.02 8.55 7.07
N GLN A 451 -15.92 7.92 6.70
CA GLN A 451 -14.81 8.52 5.97
C GLN A 451 -14.92 8.19 4.48
N CYS A 452 -16.08 7.78 3.98
CA CYS A 452 -16.29 7.48 2.57
C CYS A 452 -17.19 8.54 1.92
N LEU A 453 -16.78 9.05 0.75
CA LEU A 453 -17.62 9.93 -0.08
C LEU A 453 -17.97 9.21 -1.38
N PHE A 454 -19.25 8.91 -1.54
CA PHE A 454 -19.85 8.28 -2.72
C PHE A 454 -20.78 9.26 -3.44
N PRO A 455 -20.96 9.12 -4.77
CA PRO A 455 -21.98 9.87 -5.49
C PRO A 455 -23.38 9.37 -5.11
N GLU A 456 -24.39 10.22 -5.32
CA GLU A 456 -25.80 9.88 -5.08
C GLU A 456 -26.30 8.74 -5.99
N HIS A 457 -25.83 8.72 -7.23
CA HIS A 457 -26.11 7.65 -8.20
C HIS A 457 -24.95 6.68 -8.27
N LEU A 458 -25.20 5.42 -7.91
CA LEU A 458 -24.21 4.36 -7.95
C LEU A 458 -24.37 3.52 -9.22
N ASP A 459 -23.25 2.94 -9.65
CA ASP A 459 -23.24 1.94 -10.71
C ASP A 459 -23.77 0.58 -10.21
N SER A 460 -24.15 -0.28 -11.14
CA SER A 460 -24.72 -1.61 -10.84
C SER A 460 -23.74 -2.56 -10.16
N GLU A 461 -22.43 -2.45 -10.42
CA GLU A 461 -21.42 -3.29 -9.78
C GLU A 461 -21.28 -2.93 -8.29
N THR A 462 -21.27 -1.64 -7.95
CA THR A 462 -21.32 -1.17 -6.56
C THR A 462 -22.57 -1.67 -5.84
N LEU A 463 -23.75 -1.54 -6.46
CA LEU A 463 -25.02 -2.02 -5.88
C LEU A 463 -25.04 -3.54 -5.67
N ALA A 464 -24.47 -4.31 -6.60
CA ALA A 464 -24.30 -5.75 -6.45
C ALA A 464 -23.39 -6.10 -5.26
N ILE A 465 -22.29 -5.36 -5.08
CA ILE A 465 -21.37 -5.54 -3.94
C ILE A 465 -22.03 -5.18 -2.61
N VAL A 466 -22.87 -4.14 -2.56
CA VAL A 466 -23.66 -3.79 -1.37
C VAL A 466 -24.63 -4.92 -1.01
N SER A 467 -25.33 -5.48 -2.00
CA SER A 467 -26.25 -6.60 -1.81
C SER A 467 -25.51 -7.82 -1.26
N GLU A 468 -24.37 -8.18 -1.86
CA GLU A 468 -23.55 -9.31 -1.42
C GLU A 468 -22.99 -9.13 0.00
N ARG A 469 -22.51 -7.93 0.35
CA ARG A 469 -22.06 -7.63 1.71
C ARG A 469 -23.18 -7.72 2.73
N THR A 470 -24.39 -7.29 2.34
CA THR A 470 -25.58 -7.39 3.18
C THR A 470 -25.93 -8.84 3.45
N ARG A 471 -25.96 -9.68 2.41
CA ARG A 471 -26.14 -11.14 2.52
C ARG A 471 -25.15 -11.75 3.51
N ARG A 472 -23.85 -11.52 3.31
CA ARG A 472 -22.79 -12.07 4.17
C ARG A 472 -22.91 -11.65 5.64
N VAL A 473 -23.36 -10.42 5.91
CA VAL A 473 -23.61 -9.98 7.29
C VAL A 473 -24.81 -10.69 7.88
N LEU A 474 -25.93 -10.78 7.15
CA LEU A 474 -27.13 -11.49 7.60
C LEU A 474 -26.86 -12.99 7.84
N GLU A 475 -26.12 -13.66 6.96
CA GLU A 475 -25.68 -15.06 7.13
C GLU A 475 -24.84 -15.28 8.39
N SER A 476 -24.09 -14.26 8.82
CA SER A 476 -23.26 -14.34 10.03
C SER A 476 -24.05 -14.17 11.32
N MET A 477 -25.36 -13.89 11.22
CA MET A 477 -26.25 -13.59 12.34
C MET A 477 -27.35 -14.66 12.48
N ASN A 478 -27.81 -14.85 13.70
CA ASN A 478 -28.97 -15.65 14.05
C ASN A 478 -30.06 -14.71 14.58
N TYR A 479 -31.12 -14.56 13.80
CA TYR A 479 -32.24 -13.67 14.10
C TYR A 479 -33.59 -14.30 13.72
N GLN A 480 -34.66 -13.84 14.37
CA GLN A 480 -36.02 -14.31 14.09
C GLN A 480 -36.71 -13.44 13.04
N LYS A 481 -36.38 -12.15 13.01
CA LYS A 481 -37.08 -11.15 12.20
C LYS A 481 -36.11 -10.15 11.60
N ALA A 482 -36.27 -9.83 10.32
CA ALA A 482 -35.56 -8.73 9.66
C ALA A 482 -36.56 -7.66 9.17
N ILE A 483 -36.23 -6.41 9.42
CA ILE A 483 -37.02 -5.24 9.04
C ILE A 483 -36.18 -4.40 8.09
N TRP A 484 -36.72 -4.03 6.95
CA TRP A 484 -36.08 -3.11 6.00
C TRP A 484 -36.74 -1.73 6.09
N PHE A 485 -36.03 -0.76 6.63
CA PHE A 485 -36.47 0.63 6.67
C PHE A 485 -36.11 1.31 5.34
N LYS A 486 -37.12 1.39 4.47
CA LYS A 486 -37.03 1.96 3.13
C LYS A 486 -36.86 3.48 3.19
N ARG A 487 -35.95 4.00 2.36
CA ARG A 487 -35.76 5.43 2.12
C ARG A 487 -35.59 5.68 0.63
N ASP A 488 -35.84 6.91 0.21
CA ASP A 488 -35.64 7.34 -1.18
C ASP A 488 -34.15 7.60 -1.46
N VAL A 489 -33.37 6.51 -1.57
CA VAL A 489 -31.93 6.53 -1.81
C VAL A 489 -31.51 5.37 -2.73
N ASN A 490 -30.45 5.55 -3.51
CA ASN A 490 -30.07 4.59 -4.54
C ASN A 490 -29.71 3.19 -3.99
N VAL A 491 -29.11 3.09 -2.80
CA VAL A 491 -28.78 1.81 -2.14
C VAL A 491 -30.01 0.98 -1.76
N ASP A 492 -31.21 1.57 -1.74
CA ASP A 492 -32.44 0.85 -1.46
C ASP A 492 -32.77 -0.19 -2.53
N SER A 493 -32.26 -0.03 -3.75
CA SER A 493 -32.42 -1.03 -4.81
C SER A 493 -31.75 -2.37 -4.48
N ALA A 494 -30.85 -2.42 -3.49
CA ALA A 494 -30.25 -3.66 -2.99
C ALA A 494 -31.31 -4.60 -2.39
N LEU A 495 -32.43 -4.07 -1.88
CA LEU A 495 -33.53 -4.87 -1.33
C LEU A 495 -34.04 -5.88 -2.36
N THR A 496 -34.25 -5.45 -3.60
CA THR A 496 -34.78 -6.32 -4.67
C THR A 496 -33.93 -7.57 -4.87
N ALA A 497 -32.60 -7.44 -4.80
CA ALA A 497 -31.68 -8.56 -4.97
C ALA A 497 -31.59 -9.47 -3.73
N LEU A 498 -32.11 -9.04 -2.58
CA LEU A 498 -32.10 -9.79 -1.32
C LEU A 498 -33.44 -10.47 -1.04
N MET A 499 -34.55 -10.00 -1.64
CA MET A 499 -35.89 -10.56 -1.42
C MET A 499 -36.06 -12.00 -1.92
N ASP A 500 -35.18 -12.47 -2.81
CA ASP A 500 -35.17 -13.86 -3.28
C ASP A 500 -34.71 -14.82 -2.17
N ASP A 501 -33.80 -14.36 -1.30
CA ASP A 501 -33.14 -15.19 -0.28
C ASP A 501 -33.71 -14.93 1.14
N TYR A 502 -34.29 -13.76 1.38
CA TYR A 502 -34.68 -13.29 2.71
C TYR A 502 -36.09 -12.68 2.74
N SER A 503 -36.80 -12.93 3.83
CA SER A 503 -38.07 -12.24 4.14
C SER A 503 -37.80 -10.99 4.98
N PHE A 504 -38.27 -9.84 4.50
CA PHE A 504 -38.19 -8.56 5.20
C PHE A 504 -39.57 -7.98 5.43
N ASP A 505 -39.81 -7.48 6.65
CA ASP A 505 -40.88 -6.52 6.89
C ASP A 505 -40.41 -5.16 6.38
N VAL A 506 -40.94 -4.72 5.24
CA VAL A 506 -40.56 -3.45 4.62
C VAL A 506 -41.41 -2.33 5.20
N VAL A 507 -40.77 -1.31 5.77
CA VAL A 507 -41.41 -0.16 6.40
C VAL A 507 -40.83 1.13 5.86
N SER A 508 -41.62 2.20 5.82
CA SER A 508 -41.24 3.49 5.20
C SER A 508 -41.28 4.68 6.16
N SER A 509 -41.71 4.46 7.40
CA SER A 509 -41.77 5.50 8.43
C SER A 509 -41.43 4.95 9.81
N ALA A 510 -41.00 5.82 10.73
CA ALA A 510 -40.70 5.40 12.10
C ALA A 510 -41.95 4.89 12.83
N THR A 511 -43.13 5.46 12.55
CA THR A 511 -44.42 5.00 13.08
C THR A 511 -44.73 3.58 12.65
N GLU A 512 -44.51 3.27 11.37
CA GLU A 512 -44.69 1.92 10.85
C GLU A 512 -43.66 0.97 11.47
N ALA A 513 -42.37 1.34 11.45
CA ALA A 513 -41.31 0.54 12.07
C ALA A 513 -41.58 0.22 13.54
N ASN A 514 -42.13 1.17 14.30
CA ASN A 514 -42.46 1.01 15.72
C ASN A 514 -43.39 -0.19 15.99
N ASN A 515 -44.30 -0.51 15.07
CA ASN A 515 -45.22 -1.65 15.17
C ASN A 515 -44.52 -3.00 14.96
N HIS A 516 -43.35 -2.99 14.31
CA HIS A 516 -42.59 -4.20 13.98
C HIS A 516 -41.40 -4.43 14.93
N LEU A 517 -40.94 -3.38 15.62
CA LEU A 517 -39.84 -3.43 16.58
C LEU A 517 -40.22 -4.23 17.85
N PRO A 518 -39.22 -4.79 18.57
CA PRO A 518 -39.44 -5.38 19.89
C PRO A 518 -40.14 -4.42 20.86
N PRO A 519 -40.79 -4.92 21.93
CA PRO A 519 -41.39 -4.06 22.95
C PRO A 519 -40.36 -3.17 23.63
N GLU A 520 -40.80 -2.01 24.12
CA GLU A 520 -39.95 -1.12 24.91
C GLU A 520 -39.51 -1.81 26.20
N ARG A 521 -38.22 -1.76 26.50
CA ARG A 521 -37.63 -2.41 27.66
C ARG A 521 -36.29 -1.76 28.00
N ASP A 522 -36.07 -1.54 29.29
CA ASP A 522 -34.75 -1.17 29.80
C ASP A 522 -33.78 -2.35 29.68
N GLY A 523 -32.57 -2.08 29.19
CA GLY A 523 -31.53 -3.07 29.01
C GLY A 523 -30.14 -2.48 29.22
N ILE A 524 -29.12 -3.16 28.71
CA ILE A 524 -27.74 -2.64 28.71
C ILE A 524 -27.73 -1.29 28.00
N SER A 525 -27.05 -0.30 28.60
CA SER A 525 -26.83 1.01 27.97
C SER A 525 -26.25 0.85 26.57
N TRP A 526 -26.91 1.43 25.56
CA TRP A 526 -26.40 1.49 24.19
C TRP A 526 -24.96 2.00 24.13
N THR A 527 -24.60 2.97 24.98
CA THR A 527 -23.23 3.49 25.05
C THR A 527 -22.22 2.42 25.50
N ARG A 528 -22.57 1.62 26.52
CA ARG A 528 -21.73 0.50 26.99
C ARG A 528 -21.65 -0.60 25.92
N ARG A 529 -22.76 -0.87 25.24
CA ARG A 529 -22.83 -1.79 24.08
C ARG A 529 -21.90 -1.36 22.94
N LYS A 530 -21.89 -0.07 22.58
CA LYS A 530 -20.98 0.50 21.58
C LYS A 530 -19.51 0.31 21.97
N LEU A 531 -19.17 0.63 23.23
CA LEU A 531 -17.80 0.45 23.74
C LEU A 531 -17.36 -1.02 23.66
N ARG A 532 -18.22 -1.97 24.06
CA ARG A 532 -17.93 -3.40 23.98
C ARG A 532 -17.66 -3.85 22.54
N ALA A 533 -18.51 -3.47 21.59
CA ALA A 533 -18.30 -3.81 20.18
C ALA A 533 -17.00 -3.21 19.63
N LEU A 534 -16.66 -1.98 20.01
CA LEU A 534 -15.41 -1.33 19.61
C LEU A 534 -14.18 -2.06 20.17
N LEU A 535 -14.21 -2.44 21.46
CA LEU A 535 -13.15 -3.22 22.11
C LEU A 535 -12.94 -4.56 21.39
N ILE A 536 -14.03 -5.29 21.12
CA ILE A 536 -13.97 -6.60 20.47
C ILE A 536 -13.52 -6.46 19.01
N TYR A 537 -14.05 -5.48 18.28
CA TYR A 537 -13.65 -5.20 16.90
C TYR A 537 -12.13 -4.99 16.80
N GLN A 538 -11.57 -4.15 17.68
CA GLN A 538 -10.16 -3.79 17.62
C GLN A 538 -9.24 -4.86 18.22
N TRP A 539 -9.57 -5.43 19.38
CA TRP A 539 -8.65 -6.26 20.20
C TRP A 539 -9.10 -7.73 20.37
N GLY A 540 -10.29 -8.08 19.87
CA GLY A 540 -10.86 -9.43 19.98
C GLY A 540 -11.73 -9.65 21.22
N GLU A 541 -12.38 -10.82 21.28
CA GLU A 541 -13.47 -11.16 22.22
C GLU A 541 -13.16 -10.83 23.68
N ASN A 542 -11.98 -11.22 24.17
CA ASN A 542 -11.58 -11.02 25.55
C ASN A 542 -11.56 -9.54 25.98
N ALA A 543 -11.25 -8.62 25.06
CA ALA A 543 -11.24 -7.20 25.37
C ALA A 543 -12.65 -6.66 25.68
N GLY A 544 -13.71 -7.34 25.22
CA GLY A 544 -15.09 -6.99 25.54
C GLY A 544 -15.39 -7.00 27.05
N LYS A 545 -14.69 -7.84 27.83
CA LYS A 545 -14.83 -7.94 29.30
C LYS A 545 -14.52 -6.63 30.02
N ILE A 546 -13.74 -5.73 29.41
CA ILE A 546 -13.45 -4.40 29.99
C ILE A 546 -14.74 -3.55 30.06
N ALA A 547 -15.68 -3.77 29.14
CA ALA A 547 -16.98 -3.07 29.19
C ALA A 547 -17.85 -3.50 30.39
N ASP A 548 -17.45 -4.57 31.09
CA ASP A 548 -18.19 -5.17 32.21
C ASP A 548 -17.61 -4.82 33.58
N LEU A 549 -16.52 -4.06 33.62
CA LEU A 549 -15.99 -3.52 34.87
C LEU A 549 -17.07 -2.72 35.60
N GLU A 550 -17.22 -3.00 36.89
CA GLU A 550 -18.27 -2.43 37.74
C GLU A 550 -18.10 -0.91 37.90
N ASP A 551 -16.86 -0.46 38.01
CA ASP A 551 -16.46 0.93 38.18
C ASP A 551 -16.24 1.69 36.85
N LEU A 552 -16.56 1.07 35.71
CA LEU A 552 -16.32 1.66 34.40
C LEU A 552 -17.19 2.89 34.15
N GLN A 553 -16.52 4.02 33.91
CA GLN A 553 -17.16 5.27 33.50
C GLN A 553 -16.87 5.56 32.02
N ILE A 554 -17.93 5.82 31.24
CA ILE A 554 -17.80 6.22 29.84
C ILE A 554 -18.06 7.72 29.73
N VAL A 555 -17.05 8.47 29.31
CA VAL A 555 -17.14 9.92 29.18
C VAL A 555 -17.47 10.29 27.74
N LEU A 556 -18.59 10.98 27.57
CA LEU A 556 -19.05 11.46 26.27
C LEU A 556 -18.58 12.91 26.02
N SER A 557 -18.36 13.22 24.75
CA SER A 557 -18.15 14.59 24.29
C SER A 557 -19.42 15.42 24.49
N LYS A 558 -19.29 16.57 25.16
CA LYS A 558 -20.43 17.48 25.37
C LYS A 558 -20.98 18.07 24.06
N SER A 559 -20.15 18.23 23.05
CA SER A 559 -20.55 18.84 21.77
C SER A 559 -21.14 17.83 20.79
N THR A 560 -20.71 16.57 20.83
CA THR A 560 -21.07 15.57 19.80
C THR A 560 -21.76 14.33 20.34
N GLY A 561 -21.83 14.13 21.66
CA GLY A 561 -22.37 12.92 22.27
C GLY A 561 -21.55 11.64 22.04
N LYS A 562 -20.40 11.73 21.33
CA LYS A 562 -19.53 10.59 21.02
C LYS A 562 -18.70 10.17 22.24
N ILE A 563 -18.34 8.89 22.32
CA ILE A 563 -17.39 8.40 23.33
C ILE A 563 -16.05 9.12 23.14
N ARG A 564 -15.54 9.73 24.21
CA ARG A 564 -14.23 10.42 24.21
C ARG A 564 -13.17 9.55 24.87
N HIS A 565 -13.46 9.06 26.07
CA HIS A 565 -12.59 8.15 26.82
C HIS A 565 -13.41 7.33 27.80
N CYS A 566 -12.89 6.16 28.18
CA CYS A 566 -13.42 5.38 29.30
C CYS A 566 -12.40 5.32 30.43
N LYS A 567 -12.91 5.24 31.66
CA LYS A 567 -12.14 5.25 32.90
C LYS A 567 -12.54 4.10 33.82
N SER A 568 -11.60 3.70 34.67
CA SER A 568 -11.81 2.85 35.85
C SER A 568 -11.00 3.47 36.99
N ASN A 569 -11.59 3.54 38.19
CA ASN A 569 -11.01 4.20 39.36
C ASN A 569 -10.42 5.59 39.06
N ASP A 570 -11.17 6.42 38.33
CA ASP A 570 -10.80 7.76 37.83
C ASP A 570 -9.61 7.85 36.85
N GLU A 571 -8.92 6.76 36.57
CA GLU A 571 -7.85 6.67 35.57
C GLU A 571 -8.40 6.38 34.17
N ILE A 572 -7.87 7.07 33.16
CA ILE A 572 -8.26 6.81 31.77
C ILE A 572 -7.65 5.50 31.30
N LEU A 573 -8.49 4.58 30.84
CA LEU A 573 -8.06 3.32 30.21
C LEU A 573 -7.83 3.52 28.71
N PHE A 574 -8.79 4.10 28.02
CA PHE A 574 -8.75 4.29 26.57
C PHE A 574 -9.26 5.66 26.16
N THR A 575 -8.69 6.20 25.08
CA THR A 575 -9.19 7.40 24.40
C THR A 575 -9.60 7.03 22.98
N VAL A 576 -10.76 7.50 22.52
CA VAL A 576 -11.21 7.33 21.14
C VAL A 576 -10.50 8.36 20.26
N VAL A 577 -9.87 7.89 19.19
CA VAL A 577 -9.22 8.73 18.18
C VAL A 577 -10.30 9.36 17.30
N PRO A 578 -10.47 10.69 17.26
CA PRO A 578 -11.59 11.33 16.55
C PRO A 578 -11.62 11.05 15.05
N THR A 579 -10.46 10.87 14.42
CA THR A 579 -10.34 10.66 12.97
C THR A 579 -10.65 9.23 12.54
N THR A 580 -10.41 8.24 13.39
CA THR A 580 -10.55 6.81 13.04
C THR A 580 -11.64 6.09 13.83
N GLY A 581 -12.11 6.65 14.94
CA GLY A 581 -13.05 6.00 15.86
C GLY A 581 -12.46 4.83 16.66
N LEU A 582 -11.17 4.54 16.50
CA LEU A 582 -10.46 3.47 17.21
C LEU A 582 -10.01 3.91 18.61
N LEU A 583 -9.69 2.96 19.47
CA LEU A 583 -9.24 3.18 20.85
C LEU A 583 -7.71 3.19 20.94
N THR A 584 -7.12 4.25 21.49
CA THR A 584 -5.74 4.25 21.95
C THR A 584 -5.71 3.93 23.45
N PRO A 585 -5.08 2.81 23.88
CA PRO A 585 -4.95 2.47 25.29
C PRO A 585 -3.88 3.34 25.97
N THR A 586 -4.15 3.77 27.21
CA THR A 586 -3.11 4.28 28.10
C THR A 586 -2.26 3.13 28.65
N TYR A 587 -1.22 3.43 29.45
CA TYR A 587 -0.49 2.39 30.17
C TYR A 587 -1.44 1.53 31.03
N ARG A 588 -2.35 2.17 31.80
CA ARG A 588 -3.35 1.47 32.61
C ARG A 588 -4.30 0.64 31.75
N GLY A 589 -4.78 1.18 30.62
CA GLY A 589 -5.58 0.40 29.67
C GLY A 589 -4.85 -0.80 29.08
N GLY A 590 -3.53 -0.68 28.88
CA GLY A 590 -2.66 -1.79 28.49
C GLY A 590 -2.61 -2.89 29.55
N GLN A 591 -2.55 -2.53 30.84
CA GLN A 591 -2.61 -3.50 31.94
C GLN A 591 -3.95 -4.24 31.97
N GLU A 592 -5.06 -3.53 31.80
CA GLU A 592 -6.40 -4.14 31.72
C GLU A 592 -6.50 -5.12 30.54
N LEU A 593 -5.95 -4.75 29.36
CA LEU A 593 -5.90 -5.66 28.20
C LEU A 593 -5.12 -6.95 28.49
N LEU A 594 -3.99 -6.86 29.20
CA LEU A 594 -3.23 -8.04 29.60
C LEU A 594 -4.04 -8.90 30.59
N GLN A 595 -4.69 -8.27 31.57
CA GLN A 595 -5.47 -8.95 32.59
C GLN A 595 -6.66 -9.72 32.01
N VAL A 596 -7.37 -9.15 31.04
CA VAL A 596 -8.49 -9.85 30.37
C VAL A 596 -8.03 -10.91 29.36
N GLY A 597 -6.73 -11.01 29.09
CA GLY A 597 -6.14 -12.00 28.21
C GLY A 597 -6.27 -11.65 26.73
N VAL A 598 -5.88 -10.43 26.34
CA VAL A 598 -5.82 -10.03 24.93
C VAL A 598 -4.91 -10.95 24.10
N SER A 599 -5.27 -11.13 22.82
CA SER A 599 -4.52 -11.97 21.88
C SER A 599 -3.04 -11.57 21.80
N ASP A 600 -2.17 -12.58 21.67
CA ASP A 600 -0.74 -12.40 21.40
C ASP A 600 -0.46 -11.64 20.10
N THR A 601 -1.45 -11.53 19.20
CA THR A 601 -1.38 -10.66 18.02
C THR A 601 -0.93 -9.24 18.35
N TYR A 602 -1.40 -8.70 19.47
CA TYR A 602 -1.17 -7.30 19.83
C TYR A 602 0.01 -7.10 20.79
N LYS A 603 0.79 -8.14 21.05
CA LYS A 603 1.94 -8.11 21.94
C LYS A 603 3.23 -8.06 21.12
N VAL A 604 4.08 -7.09 21.41
CA VAL A 604 5.43 -6.97 20.83
C VAL A 604 6.44 -7.13 21.95
N ILE A 605 7.18 -8.23 21.93
CA ILE A 605 8.24 -8.50 22.90
C ILE A 605 9.54 -7.90 22.39
N ILE A 606 10.16 -7.06 23.20
CA ILE A 606 11.44 -6.43 22.91
C ILE A 606 12.56 -6.96 23.81
N ASP A 607 13.78 -6.78 23.34
CA ASP A 607 15.01 -7.10 24.06
C ASP A 607 15.05 -6.41 25.44
N SER A 608 15.37 -7.19 26.48
CA SER A 608 15.50 -6.70 27.85
C SER A 608 16.53 -5.56 27.98
N ASP A 609 17.58 -5.56 27.16
CA ASP A 609 18.65 -4.55 27.18
C ASP A 609 18.17 -3.14 26.82
N VAL A 610 17.05 -3.01 26.11
CA VAL A 610 16.46 -1.72 25.73
C VAL A 610 15.16 -1.40 26.44
N SER A 611 14.74 -2.26 27.37
CA SER A 611 13.43 -2.16 28.02
C SER A 611 13.23 -0.86 28.77
N GLU A 612 14.25 -0.36 29.48
CA GLU A 612 14.16 0.92 30.20
C GLU A 612 14.07 2.13 29.26
N PHE A 613 14.70 2.08 28.08
CA PHE A 613 14.58 3.16 27.09
C PHE A 613 13.16 3.23 26.52
N VAL A 614 12.56 2.06 26.24
CA VAL A 614 11.18 1.97 25.75
C VAL A 614 10.18 2.32 26.85
N ALA A 615 10.43 1.86 28.08
CA ALA A 615 9.64 2.24 29.25
C ALA A 615 9.71 3.74 29.54
N ALA A 616 10.79 4.43 29.17
CA ALA A 616 10.91 5.89 29.23
C ALA A 616 10.24 6.62 28.03
N GLY A 617 9.57 5.90 27.13
CA GLY A 617 8.80 6.47 26.02
C GLY A 617 9.53 6.61 24.69
N LYS A 618 10.75 6.05 24.55
CA LYS A 618 11.42 5.98 23.24
C LYS A 618 10.75 4.93 22.35
N SER A 619 10.69 5.20 21.05
CA SER A 619 10.16 4.24 20.07
C SER A 619 10.93 2.93 20.09
N ALA A 620 10.23 1.80 19.97
CA ALA A 620 10.85 0.49 19.80
C ALA A 620 11.34 0.32 18.36
N LEU A 621 12.62 -0.03 18.20
CA LEU A 621 13.24 -0.25 16.89
C LEU A 621 13.13 -1.72 16.47
N ALA A 622 13.01 -1.97 15.16
CA ALA A 622 12.80 -3.31 14.61
C ALA A 622 13.89 -4.32 15.05
N LYS A 623 15.16 -3.90 15.07
CA LYS A 623 16.30 -4.76 15.51
C LYS A 623 16.20 -5.29 16.95
N PHE A 624 15.38 -4.68 17.79
CA PHE A 624 15.22 -5.08 19.18
C PHE A 624 13.94 -5.88 19.41
N VAL A 625 13.14 -6.14 18.37
CA VAL A 625 11.96 -7.00 18.48
C VAL A 625 12.40 -8.46 18.52
N LYS A 626 12.04 -9.16 19.59
CA LYS A 626 12.34 -10.60 19.79
C LYS A 626 11.21 -11.50 19.34
N LYS A 627 9.96 -11.10 19.61
CA LYS A 627 8.77 -11.88 19.28
C LYS A 627 7.60 -10.95 18.95
N VAL A 628 6.89 -11.30 17.89
CA VAL A 628 5.66 -10.64 17.45
C VAL A 628 4.86 -11.61 16.58
N ALA A 629 3.54 -11.48 16.58
CA ALA A 629 2.70 -12.33 15.76
C ALA A 629 2.75 -11.93 14.27
N PRO A 630 2.76 -12.90 13.32
CA PRO A 630 2.67 -12.60 11.89
C PRO A 630 1.39 -11.88 11.47
N SER A 631 0.32 -11.99 12.26
CA SER A 631 -0.98 -11.37 11.98
C SER A 631 -1.08 -9.90 12.38
N LEU A 632 -0.09 -9.35 13.10
CA LEU A 632 -0.07 -7.94 13.47
C LEU A 632 0.05 -7.07 12.21
N LYS A 633 -0.92 -6.18 12.00
CA LYS A 633 -0.88 -5.24 10.86
C LYS A 633 -0.23 -3.92 11.26
N ALA A 634 0.38 -3.24 10.29
CA ALA A 634 0.85 -1.88 10.49
C ALA A 634 -0.32 -0.97 10.89
N GLY A 635 -0.07 0.02 11.74
CA GLY A 635 -1.07 0.96 12.21
C GLY A 635 -1.94 0.47 13.38
N GLU A 636 -1.88 -0.81 13.74
CA GLU A 636 -2.56 -1.33 14.94
C GLU A 636 -1.91 -0.80 16.24
N GLU A 637 -2.73 -0.64 17.27
CA GLU A 637 -2.25 -0.35 18.63
C GLU A 637 -1.72 -1.66 19.24
N VAL A 638 -0.63 -1.57 20.01
CA VAL A 638 0.10 -2.72 20.56
C VAL A 638 0.51 -2.48 22.00
N LEU A 639 0.73 -3.58 22.70
CA LEU A 639 1.33 -3.65 24.02
C LEU A 639 2.80 -4.07 23.85
N VAL A 640 3.72 -3.25 24.35
CA VAL A 640 5.16 -3.52 24.28
C VAL A 640 5.61 -4.10 25.61
N LEU A 641 6.18 -5.30 25.54
CA LEU A 641 6.55 -6.12 26.69
C LEU A 641 8.05 -6.42 26.69
N ASP A 642 8.63 -6.65 27.86
CA ASP A 642 9.94 -7.29 27.97
C ASP A 642 9.82 -8.83 27.83
N GLU A 643 10.95 -9.53 27.88
CA GLU A 643 11.01 -10.99 27.73
C GLU A 643 10.35 -11.75 28.89
N VAL A 644 10.20 -11.12 30.05
CA VAL A 644 9.50 -11.68 31.22
C VAL A 644 8.03 -11.23 31.30
N GLN A 645 7.50 -10.65 30.23
CA GLN A 645 6.09 -10.24 30.06
C GLN A 645 5.66 -9.02 30.90
N ASN A 646 6.57 -8.17 31.38
CA ASN A 646 6.19 -6.90 31.98
C ASN A 646 5.80 -5.88 30.92
N LEU A 647 4.75 -5.11 31.19
CA LEU A 647 4.34 -4.00 30.33
C LEU A 647 5.31 -2.82 30.45
N LEU A 648 5.94 -2.48 29.31
CA LEU A 648 6.83 -1.34 29.17
C LEU A 648 6.08 -0.10 28.68
N GLY A 649 5.06 -0.29 27.84
CA GLY A 649 4.24 0.79 27.32
C GLY A 649 3.23 0.33 26.28
N THR A 650 2.36 1.25 25.87
CA THR A 650 1.48 1.07 24.72
C THR A 650 1.89 2.00 23.58
N GLY A 651 1.66 1.56 22.34
CA GLY A 651 2.07 2.31 21.17
C GLY A 651 1.39 1.84 19.90
N ARG A 652 1.78 2.44 18.78
CA ARG A 652 1.25 2.10 17.45
C ARG A 652 2.32 1.44 16.60
N ALA A 653 2.01 0.30 15.99
CA ALA A 653 2.87 -0.38 15.04
C ALA A 653 3.05 0.50 13.78
N ILE A 654 4.30 0.68 13.33
CA ILE A 654 4.62 1.41 12.09
C ILE A 654 4.76 0.44 10.90
N ILE A 655 5.20 -0.78 11.19
CA ILE A 655 5.37 -1.88 10.22
C ILE A 655 4.63 -3.12 10.75
N SER A 656 4.34 -4.10 9.88
CA SER A 656 3.63 -5.33 10.25
C SER A 656 4.51 -6.30 11.04
N GLY A 657 3.91 -7.32 11.66
CA GLY A 657 4.65 -8.38 12.36
C GLY A 657 5.78 -9.02 11.54
N PRO A 658 5.51 -9.49 10.30
CA PRO A 658 6.56 -10.04 9.42
C PRO A 658 7.65 -9.03 9.07
N GLU A 659 7.32 -7.74 8.98
CA GLU A 659 8.31 -6.68 8.78
C GLU A 659 9.16 -6.48 10.04
N MET A 660 8.57 -6.45 11.23
CA MET A 660 9.31 -6.30 12.49
C MET A 660 10.34 -7.42 12.71
N THR A 661 10.06 -8.66 12.29
CA THR A 661 10.99 -9.78 12.42
C THR A 661 12.10 -9.79 11.38
N THR A 662 11.92 -9.09 10.26
CA THR A 662 12.86 -9.12 9.13
C THR A 662 13.77 -7.88 9.12
N PHE A 663 13.22 -6.71 9.44
CA PHE A 663 13.98 -5.46 9.43
C PHE A 663 14.95 -5.36 10.63
N ASN A 664 16.19 -4.96 10.35
CA ASN A 664 17.21 -4.67 11.36
C ASN A 664 17.38 -3.15 11.64
N ARG A 665 16.50 -2.31 11.07
CA ARG A 665 16.52 -0.85 11.19
C ARG A 665 15.10 -0.30 11.10
N GLY A 666 14.92 0.92 11.58
CA GLY A 666 13.65 1.63 11.52
C GLY A 666 12.82 1.44 12.78
N VAL A 667 11.78 2.24 12.90
CA VAL A 667 10.84 2.18 14.02
C VAL A 667 9.86 1.04 13.76
N ALA A 668 9.78 0.09 14.69
CA ALA A 668 8.75 -0.94 14.69
C ALA A 668 7.47 -0.44 15.37
N VAL A 669 7.62 0.16 16.55
CA VAL A 669 6.49 0.69 17.34
C VAL A 669 6.80 2.11 17.79
N GLN A 670 5.89 3.04 17.52
CA GLN A 670 5.91 4.37 18.11
C GLN A 670 5.19 4.35 19.45
N ILE A 671 5.93 4.51 20.55
CA ILE A 671 5.37 4.53 21.91
C ILE A 671 4.51 5.79 22.10
N ARG A 672 3.34 5.59 22.71
CA ARG A 672 2.35 6.66 23.02
C ARG A 672 2.21 6.86 24.52
N HIS A 673 2.09 5.77 25.27
CA HIS A 673 1.97 5.81 26.72
C HIS A 673 3.01 4.89 27.38
N PRO A 674 4.12 5.45 27.88
CA PRO A 674 5.13 4.69 28.61
C PRO A 674 4.66 4.24 29.99
N ARG A 675 5.40 3.30 30.60
CA ARG A 675 5.34 3.02 32.04
C ARG A 675 5.60 4.31 32.80
N LYS A 676 4.62 4.76 33.60
CA LYS A 676 4.83 5.89 34.50
C LYS A 676 5.87 5.49 35.56
N HIS A 677 6.89 6.31 35.72
CA HIS A 677 7.86 6.18 36.82
C HIS A 677 7.23 6.58 38.15
#